data_AF-A0A817E3H0-F1
#
_entry.id   AF-A0A817E3H0-F1
#
_cell.length_a   1.000
_cell.length_b   1.000
_cell.length_c   1.000
_cell.angle_alpha   90.00
_cell.angle_beta   90.00
_cell.angle_gamma   90.00
#
_symmetry.space_group_name_H-M   'P 1'
#
loop_
_entity.id
_entity.type
_entity.pdbx_description
1 polymer ?
#
loop_
_entity_poly.entity_id
_entity_poly.type
_entity_poly.pdbx_seq_one_letter_code
_entity_poly.pdbx_strand_id
1 'polypeptide(L)'
;MVSRLSFSAVSRLFGSNCVSTCAPISSIAYQYRSASTNPNLNEVVIVSAARTPIGSFRGSLASVSAPKLGAAAIKACLERAKIPANRVQEVYMGNVVQAGVGQAPARQAALYAGLPQETLCTTVNKVCASGMKAIMIASQSLMCGHQDIMIAGGMESMSNAPYYFPRGDTPYGTLQLEDGIAKDGLTDAYDRIPMGLCAEKTAKKENLSRVDQDTFAKLSYERTARAWKEGKYKAEIVPITVTTKKGEVIVKEDEEYRKVDFEKMKTLRTAFLKDGTITAANASKINDGAAACLLMTRQAADELGCKPLARIIGKNFILTFNLAQVDPVVLFDAPVQKKVTDRATDIEKTIKREVVKCQTLIIWTDCDREGENIGYEIINLCRPLKTGLKIYRARFSEITYDSAVRALSNLTQPDERVSAAVDVRQELDLRIGAAFTRFQTLRLHRLFGFDSKQIISYGSCQFPTLGFIVERYLQRENFIREPFWKITVEHQTDNGEFCEFTWERNRLFEHQPCLMIYDMIMDEPLARVMDIKSKNKSKWRPTALDTVEMEKLASRKLRMTGKKTMDIAEKLYMKGLISYPRTETNIFPSEINLNPLVQNQISDQRWGIFAQRVLNDGPRPRNGKNTDKAHPPIHPIRYPDGQLTDEENKLYELIVRHFLACVSKDAQGDETTIKINIANENFHASGLIIRERNYLDVYIYDKWSEKELPHYELNQTFYPTKIEMIQGETSPPQLLTEADLIALMEKHGIGTDATHAEHIAKIQERLYTKMNSDRRFEPEKLGLGLCEGYDKMGHALSKPYLRAELENQLKAVCEGRANPAGK
;
A
#
# COMPACT_ATOMS: atom_id res chain seq x y z
N MET A 1 -34.99 41.67 40.55
CA MET A 1 -35.87 41.08 39.52
C MET A 1 -35.04 40.18 38.63
N VAL A 2 -35.45 38.91 38.59
CA VAL A 2 -35.08 37.78 37.70
C VAL A 2 -33.63 37.26 37.77
N SER A 3 -33.54 35.94 37.99
CA SER A 3 -32.53 35.20 38.74
C SER A 3 -31.88 34.05 37.95
N ARG A 4 -30.64 33.74 38.34
CA ARG A 4 -29.80 32.57 37.99
C ARG A 4 -30.37 31.23 38.51
N LEU A 5 -29.93 30.09 37.94
CA LEU A 5 -29.72 28.74 38.53
C LEU A 5 -29.17 27.82 37.41
N SER A 6 -27.87 27.53 37.25
CA SER A 6 -26.94 26.56 37.90
C SER A 6 -27.36 25.08 37.95
N PHE A 7 -26.61 24.25 37.22
CA PHE A 7 -26.53 22.79 37.28
C PHE A 7 -26.06 22.29 38.66
N SER A 8 -26.95 21.69 39.46
CA SER A 8 -26.59 20.74 40.54
C SER A 8 -27.81 19.90 40.93
N ALA A 9 -27.93 18.66 40.45
CA ALA A 9 -28.99 17.75 40.93
C ALA A 9 -28.74 16.26 40.61
N VAL A 10 -27.60 15.68 41.00
CA VAL A 10 -27.51 14.21 41.25
C VAL A 10 -26.46 13.96 42.35
N SER A 11 -26.75 14.42 43.56
CA SER A 11 -25.97 14.11 44.77
C SER A 11 -26.82 14.50 45.98
N ARG A 12 -27.79 13.65 46.33
CA ARG A 12 -28.55 13.60 47.60
C ARG A 12 -29.69 12.60 47.44
N LEU A 13 -29.40 11.31 47.65
CA LEU A 13 -30.42 10.29 47.94
C LEU A 13 -29.83 9.08 48.70
N PHE A 14 -28.77 9.29 49.48
CA PHE A 14 -28.37 8.32 50.50
C PHE A 14 -28.53 8.98 51.88
N GLY A 15 -29.77 8.95 52.35
CA GLY A 15 -30.11 9.16 53.75
C GLY A 15 -30.00 7.84 54.50
N SER A 16 -29.21 7.85 55.56
CA SER A 16 -29.07 6.79 56.54
C SER A 16 -30.40 6.56 57.28
N ASN A 17 -30.86 5.30 57.39
CA ASN A 17 -31.56 4.78 58.57
C ASN A 17 -31.75 3.24 58.49
N CYS A 18 -31.44 2.60 59.62
CA CYS A 18 -31.93 1.32 60.14
C CYS A 18 -31.79 0.00 59.34
N VAL A 19 -30.72 -0.73 59.71
CA VAL A 19 -30.72 -2.06 60.37
C VAL A 19 -32.00 -2.92 60.26
N SER A 20 -31.78 -4.17 59.80
CA SER A 20 -32.39 -5.45 60.25
C SER A 20 -33.05 -6.29 59.15
N THR A 21 -32.62 -7.56 59.13
CA THR A 21 -33.18 -8.76 58.49
C THR A 21 -33.03 -8.92 56.98
N CYS A 22 -32.06 -9.74 56.56
CA CYS A 22 -32.26 -10.76 55.52
C CYS A 22 -31.10 -11.78 55.51
N ALA A 23 -31.48 -13.04 55.30
CA ALA A 23 -30.71 -14.27 55.27
C ALA A 23 -29.47 -14.27 54.33
N PRO A 24 -28.50 -15.17 54.53
CA PRO A 24 -27.30 -15.23 53.70
C PRO A 24 -27.66 -15.67 52.27
N ILE A 25 -27.57 -14.75 51.31
CA ILE A 25 -27.50 -15.12 49.90
C ILE A 25 -26.15 -15.79 49.68
N SER A 26 -26.21 -17.09 49.41
CA SER A 26 -25.11 -17.92 48.94
C SER A 26 -24.40 -17.26 47.75
N SER A 27 -23.12 -16.93 47.96
CA SER A 27 -22.06 -16.77 46.96
C SER A 27 -22.47 -16.26 45.56
N ILE A 28 -22.32 -14.96 45.31
CA ILE A 28 -22.06 -14.47 43.96
C ILE A 28 -20.64 -14.91 43.59
N ALA A 29 -20.52 -15.98 42.82
CA ALA A 29 -19.25 -16.37 42.22
C ALA A 29 -18.89 -15.33 41.14
N TYR A 30 -18.07 -14.34 41.49
CA TYR A 30 -17.34 -13.55 40.51
C TYR A 30 -16.28 -14.45 39.87
N GLN A 31 -16.53 -14.93 38.66
CA GLN A 31 -15.46 -15.49 37.83
C GLN A 31 -14.54 -14.33 37.41
N TYR A 32 -13.38 -14.22 38.06
CA TYR A 32 -12.24 -13.50 37.50
C TYR A 32 -11.86 -14.19 36.17
N ARG A 33 -12.31 -13.66 35.04
CA ARG A 33 -11.61 -13.88 33.77
C ARG A 33 -10.36 -13.01 33.86
N SER A 34 -9.20 -13.64 34.07
CA SER A 34 -7.92 -12.95 33.88
C SER A 34 -7.93 -12.36 32.47
N ALA A 35 -7.77 -11.04 32.38
CA ALA A 35 -7.59 -10.38 31.10
C ALA A 35 -6.24 -10.86 30.54
N SER A 36 -6.27 -11.90 29.70
CA SER A 36 -5.09 -12.34 28.98
C SER A 36 -4.72 -11.25 27.98
N THR A 37 -3.46 -10.83 28.05
CA THR A 37 -2.88 -9.71 27.30
C THR A 37 -2.55 -10.09 25.87
N ASN A 38 -3.51 -10.67 25.14
CA ASN A 38 -3.32 -11.08 23.75
C ASN A 38 -4.65 -10.97 22.98
N PRO A 39 -4.94 -9.92 22.19
CA PRO A 39 -6.21 -9.81 21.50
C PRO A 39 -6.13 -10.59 20.18
N ASN A 40 -5.89 -11.89 20.25
CA ASN A 40 -6.34 -12.75 19.16
C ASN A 40 -7.85 -12.95 19.38
N LEU A 41 -8.66 -12.35 18.50
CA LEU A 41 -10.10 -12.59 18.47
C LEU A 41 -10.38 -14.10 18.47
N ASN A 42 -11.37 -14.52 19.26
CA ASN A 42 -11.75 -15.93 19.29
C ASN A 42 -12.14 -16.40 17.89
N GLU A 43 -11.62 -17.55 17.49
CA GLU A 43 -12.10 -18.23 16.29
C GLU A 43 -13.56 -18.64 16.50
N VAL A 44 -14.43 -18.33 15.54
CA VAL A 44 -15.85 -18.69 15.58
C VAL A 44 -16.14 -19.81 14.59
N VAL A 45 -16.86 -20.81 15.07
CA VAL A 45 -17.26 -21.99 14.30
C VAL A 45 -18.77 -22.17 14.32
N ILE A 46 -19.31 -22.68 13.22
CA ILE A 46 -20.68 -23.18 13.14
C ILE A 46 -20.60 -24.68 13.42
N VAL A 47 -21.29 -25.14 14.47
CA VAL A 47 -21.29 -26.55 14.89
C VAL A 47 -22.57 -27.29 14.50
N SER A 48 -23.63 -26.55 14.16
CA SER A 48 -24.90 -27.12 13.68
C SER A 48 -25.67 -26.09 12.85
N ALA A 49 -26.41 -26.59 11.86
CA ALA A 49 -27.30 -25.78 11.03
C ALA A 49 -28.58 -26.58 10.71
N ALA A 50 -29.72 -25.89 10.68
CA ALA A 50 -31.01 -26.48 10.38
C ALA A 50 -31.94 -25.45 9.74
N ARG A 51 -32.82 -25.92 8.85
CA ARG A 51 -33.88 -25.09 8.28
C ARG A 51 -35.18 -25.88 8.15
N THR A 52 -36.28 -25.16 8.08
CA THR A 52 -37.57 -25.74 7.68
C THR A 52 -37.59 -25.94 6.16
N PRO A 53 -38.55 -26.71 5.63
CA PRO A 53 -38.97 -26.55 4.24
C PRO A 53 -39.37 -25.10 3.97
N ILE A 54 -39.23 -24.67 2.73
CA ILE A 54 -39.69 -23.37 2.26
C ILE A 54 -41.04 -23.58 1.55
N GLY A 55 -42.10 -23.03 2.13
CA GLY A 55 -43.44 -23.03 1.56
C GLY A 55 -43.64 -21.87 0.59
N SER A 56 -44.34 -22.08 -0.52
CA SER A 56 -44.78 -20.95 -1.36
C SER A 56 -45.80 -20.10 -0.60
N PHE A 57 -45.96 -18.83 -0.99
CA PHE A 57 -47.01 -17.97 -0.46
C PHE A 57 -48.40 -18.64 -0.51
N ARG A 58 -49.08 -18.66 0.64
CA ARG A 58 -50.36 -19.35 0.87
C ARG A 58 -50.33 -20.87 0.56
N GLY A 59 -49.15 -21.48 0.66
CA GLY A 59 -48.90 -22.91 0.46
C GLY A 59 -49.05 -23.74 1.74
N SER A 60 -48.32 -24.86 1.83
CA SER A 60 -48.46 -25.82 2.94
C SER A 60 -48.06 -25.28 4.32
N LEU A 61 -47.21 -24.26 4.40
CA LEU A 61 -46.78 -23.63 5.66
C LEU A 61 -47.62 -22.40 6.05
N ALA A 62 -48.65 -22.07 5.27
CA ALA A 62 -49.39 -20.82 5.43
C ALA A 62 -50.16 -20.66 6.75
N SER A 63 -50.36 -21.73 7.53
CA SER A 63 -50.98 -21.66 8.85
C SER A 63 -49.96 -21.61 10.01
N VAL A 64 -48.66 -21.57 9.71
CA VAL A 64 -47.58 -21.58 10.70
C VAL A 64 -46.96 -20.18 10.80
N SER A 65 -46.90 -19.65 12.02
CA SER A 65 -46.28 -18.35 12.28
C SER A 65 -44.76 -18.41 12.19
N ALA A 66 -44.12 -17.27 11.86
CA ALA A 66 -42.66 -17.18 11.76
C ALA A 66 -41.92 -17.66 13.02
N PRO A 67 -42.35 -17.33 14.26
CA PRO A 67 -41.70 -17.82 15.47
C PRO A 67 -41.77 -19.34 15.65
N LYS A 68 -42.86 -20.00 15.21
CA LYS A 68 -42.97 -21.47 15.27
C LYS A 68 -42.04 -22.14 14.25
N LEU A 69 -41.90 -21.56 13.06
CA LEU A 69 -40.92 -22.02 12.07
C LEU A 69 -39.49 -21.85 12.60
N GLY A 70 -39.19 -20.67 13.17
CA GLY A 70 -37.91 -20.39 13.82
C GLY A 70 -37.61 -21.37 14.96
N ALA A 71 -38.60 -21.66 15.80
CA ALA A 71 -38.47 -22.61 16.90
C ALA A 71 -38.09 -24.02 16.44
N ALA A 72 -38.73 -24.50 15.36
CA ALA A 72 -38.39 -25.80 14.78
C ALA A 72 -36.95 -25.87 14.29
N ALA A 73 -36.45 -24.81 13.64
CA ALA A 73 -35.05 -24.72 13.21
C ALA A 73 -34.09 -24.67 14.40
N ILE A 74 -34.37 -23.84 15.41
CA ILE A 74 -33.56 -23.72 16.64
C ILE A 74 -33.47 -25.05 17.39
N LYS A 75 -34.61 -25.70 17.61
CA LYS A 75 -34.70 -26.97 18.33
C LYS A 75 -33.89 -28.06 17.63
N ALA A 76 -34.04 -28.19 16.32
CA ALA A 76 -33.27 -29.16 15.54
C ALA A 76 -31.77 -28.86 15.53
N CYS A 77 -31.35 -27.59 15.53
CA CYS A 77 -29.94 -27.23 15.67
C CYS A 77 -29.35 -27.77 16.97
N LEU A 78 -30.05 -27.60 18.09
CA LEU A 78 -29.64 -28.09 19.40
C LEU A 78 -29.60 -29.62 19.47
N GLU A 79 -30.65 -30.29 18.97
CA GLU A 79 -30.72 -31.75 18.92
C GLU A 79 -29.58 -32.36 18.09
N ARG A 80 -29.29 -31.78 16.92
CA ARG A 80 -28.18 -32.22 16.05
C ARG A 80 -26.80 -31.98 16.67
N ALA A 81 -26.65 -30.86 17.37
CA ALA A 81 -25.41 -30.53 18.08
C ALA A 81 -25.23 -31.32 19.38
N LYS A 82 -26.31 -31.94 19.89
CA LYS A 82 -26.38 -32.60 21.20
C LYS A 82 -25.99 -31.64 22.35
N ILE A 83 -26.41 -30.38 22.23
CA ILE A 83 -26.13 -29.34 23.24
C ILE A 83 -27.38 -29.09 24.07
N PRO A 84 -27.28 -29.11 25.42
CA PRO A 84 -28.42 -28.81 26.27
C PRO A 84 -28.80 -27.33 26.15
N ALA A 85 -30.10 -27.06 26.12
CA ALA A 85 -30.65 -25.74 25.82
C ALA A 85 -30.18 -24.64 26.79
N ASN A 86 -29.84 -24.99 28.04
CA ASN A 86 -29.32 -24.07 29.05
C ASN A 86 -27.87 -23.60 28.83
N ARG A 87 -27.17 -24.14 27.83
CA ARG A 87 -25.82 -23.68 27.45
C ARG A 87 -25.87 -22.54 26.44
N VAL A 88 -27.01 -22.31 25.78
CA VAL A 88 -27.18 -21.19 24.85
C VAL A 88 -27.33 -19.90 25.65
N GLN A 89 -26.44 -18.94 25.44
CA GLN A 89 -26.45 -17.70 26.20
C GLN A 89 -27.31 -16.62 25.51
N GLU A 90 -27.31 -16.60 24.18
CA GLU A 90 -27.98 -15.57 23.41
C GLU A 90 -28.44 -16.04 22.03
N VAL A 91 -29.58 -15.49 21.57
CA VAL A 91 -30.24 -15.82 20.31
C VAL A 91 -30.52 -14.56 19.49
N TYR A 92 -30.02 -14.54 18.26
CA TYR A 92 -30.36 -13.52 17.25
C TYR A 92 -31.20 -14.13 16.13
N MET A 93 -32.45 -13.68 15.94
CA MET A 93 -33.27 -14.13 14.81
C MET A 93 -33.75 -12.97 13.96
N GLY A 94 -33.51 -13.06 12.65
CA GLY A 94 -34.01 -12.12 11.67
C GLY A 94 -35.50 -12.34 11.36
N ASN A 95 -36.30 -11.27 11.32
CA ASN A 95 -37.70 -11.31 10.84
C ASN A 95 -38.08 -9.92 10.30
N VAL A 96 -38.50 -9.88 9.02
CA VAL A 96 -38.75 -8.65 8.27
C VAL A 96 -40.17 -8.16 8.51
N VAL A 97 -41.16 -8.98 8.15
CA VAL A 97 -42.57 -8.61 8.28
C VAL A 97 -43.06 -9.08 9.65
N GLN A 98 -43.06 -8.18 10.62
CA GLN A 98 -43.36 -8.50 12.03
C GLN A 98 -44.80 -8.25 12.44
N ALA A 99 -45.62 -7.65 11.57
CA ALA A 99 -47.00 -7.38 11.93
C ALA A 99 -47.81 -8.66 12.08
N GLY A 100 -48.66 -8.70 13.10
CA GLY A 100 -49.40 -9.92 13.47
C GLY A 100 -48.56 -11.00 14.17
N VAL A 101 -47.24 -10.84 14.28
CA VAL A 101 -46.35 -11.84 14.92
C VAL A 101 -46.32 -11.71 16.45
N GLY A 102 -46.64 -10.55 16.99
CA GLY A 102 -46.60 -10.26 18.43
C GLY A 102 -45.23 -9.76 18.92
N GLN A 103 -45.10 -9.55 20.24
CA GLN A 103 -43.91 -8.93 20.82
C GLN A 103 -42.69 -9.86 20.81
N ALA A 104 -41.52 -9.28 20.52
CA ALA A 104 -40.21 -9.95 20.54
C ALA A 104 -40.19 -11.33 19.82
N PRO A 105 -40.38 -11.39 18.48
CA PRO A 105 -40.46 -12.65 17.74
C PRO A 105 -39.32 -13.63 18.02
N ALA A 106 -38.07 -13.15 18.15
CA ALA A 106 -36.91 -14.00 18.43
C ALA A 106 -37.02 -14.70 19.79
N ARG A 107 -37.57 -14.01 20.79
CA ARG A 107 -37.84 -14.54 22.12
C ARG A 107 -38.94 -15.58 22.09
N GLN A 108 -40.00 -15.35 21.32
CA GLN A 108 -41.05 -16.36 21.11
C GLN A 108 -40.46 -17.63 20.50
N ALA A 109 -39.62 -17.50 19.46
CA ALA A 109 -38.98 -18.64 18.81
C ALA A 109 -38.06 -19.43 19.77
N ALA A 110 -37.26 -18.73 20.59
CA ALA A 110 -36.40 -19.37 21.58
C ALA A 110 -37.21 -20.15 22.64
N LEU A 111 -38.28 -19.56 23.18
CA LEU A 111 -39.14 -20.22 24.17
C LEU A 111 -39.91 -21.42 23.59
N TYR A 112 -40.46 -21.29 22.38
CA TYR A 112 -41.10 -22.41 21.68
C TYR A 112 -40.14 -23.54 21.33
N ALA A 113 -38.84 -23.24 21.16
CA ALA A 113 -37.79 -24.24 20.97
C ALA A 113 -37.35 -24.92 22.28
N GLY A 114 -37.83 -24.45 23.43
CA GLY A 114 -37.51 -24.99 24.75
C GLY A 114 -36.25 -24.40 25.40
N LEU A 115 -35.80 -23.21 24.97
CA LEU A 115 -34.70 -22.52 25.65
C LEU A 115 -35.17 -21.89 26.98
N PRO A 116 -34.29 -21.78 27.99
CA PRO A 116 -34.65 -21.20 29.28
C PRO A 116 -35.05 -19.72 29.20
N GLN A 117 -35.81 -19.26 30.20
CA GLN A 117 -36.30 -17.88 30.26
C GLN A 117 -35.18 -16.85 30.46
N GLU A 118 -34.02 -17.25 30.94
CA GLU A 118 -32.85 -16.38 31.08
C GLU A 118 -32.12 -16.10 29.75
N THR A 119 -32.42 -16.86 28.68
CA THR A 119 -31.73 -16.74 27.39
C THR A 119 -31.95 -15.36 26.76
N LEU A 120 -30.88 -14.61 26.51
CA LEU A 120 -30.96 -13.30 25.86
C LEU A 120 -31.44 -13.46 24.41
N CYS A 121 -32.36 -12.61 23.96
CA CYS A 121 -32.97 -12.74 22.64
C CYS A 121 -33.13 -11.38 21.97
N THR A 122 -32.71 -11.27 20.71
CA THR A 122 -32.85 -10.05 19.92
C THR A 122 -33.41 -10.35 18.53
N THR A 123 -34.48 -9.66 18.15
CA THR A 123 -35.00 -9.70 16.78
C THR A 123 -34.26 -8.69 15.91
N VAL A 124 -33.72 -9.15 14.79
CA VAL A 124 -32.98 -8.31 13.84
C VAL A 124 -33.87 -8.02 12.64
N ASN A 125 -34.02 -6.74 12.28
CA ASN A 125 -34.62 -6.37 11.00
C ASN A 125 -33.61 -5.56 10.17
N LYS A 126 -33.17 -6.18 9.07
CA LYS A 126 -32.37 -5.59 8.00
C LYS A 126 -32.93 -6.03 6.64
N VAL A 127 -34.26 -6.05 6.51
CA VAL A 127 -34.97 -6.52 5.31
C VAL A 127 -34.46 -7.92 4.92
N CYS A 128 -34.26 -8.22 3.63
CA CYS A 128 -33.85 -9.55 3.16
C CYS A 128 -32.53 -10.06 3.76
N ALA A 129 -31.69 -9.17 4.32
CA ALA A 129 -30.41 -9.53 4.94
C ALA A 129 -30.51 -9.84 6.45
N SER A 130 -31.71 -9.84 7.05
CA SER A 130 -31.91 -9.96 8.50
C SER A 130 -31.25 -11.20 9.11
N GLY A 131 -31.43 -12.38 8.48
CA GLY A 131 -30.85 -13.63 8.99
C GLY A 131 -29.32 -13.66 8.92
N MET A 132 -28.73 -13.15 7.83
CA MET A 132 -27.28 -13.02 7.72
C MET A 132 -26.73 -12.00 8.72
N LYS A 133 -27.43 -10.88 8.94
CA LYS A 133 -27.03 -9.88 9.93
C LYS A 133 -27.07 -10.43 11.35
N ALA A 134 -28.04 -11.27 11.68
CA ALA A 134 -28.09 -11.99 12.95
C ALA A 134 -26.82 -12.86 13.16
N ILE A 135 -26.43 -13.63 12.15
CA ILE A 135 -25.19 -14.44 12.17
C ILE A 135 -23.95 -13.56 12.35
N MET A 136 -23.88 -12.42 11.67
CA MET A 136 -22.76 -11.48 11.81
C MET A 136 -22.65 -10.90 13.22
N ILE A 137 -23.76 -10.47 13.82
CA ILE A 137 -23.76 -9.91 15.19
C ILE A 137 -23.35 -10.98 16.20
N ALA A 138 -23.89 -12.20 16.08
CA ALA A 138 -23.51 -13.31 16.95
C ALA A 138 -22.02 -13.66 16.81
N SER A 139 -21.50 -13.70 15.59
CA SER A 139 -20.08 -13.96 15.34
C SER A 139 -19.21 -12.89 16.00
N GLN A 140 -19.57 -11.61 15.91
CA GLN A 140 -18.84 -10.51 16.54
C GLN A 140 -18.83 -10.64 18.07
N SER A 141 -19.96 -10.99 18.68
CA SER A 141 -20.08 -11.21 20.12
C SER A 141 -19.17 -12.36 20.60
N LEU A 142 -19.17 -13.49 19.87
CA LEU A 142 -18.30 -14.65 20.14
C LEU A 142 -16.82 -14.32 19.96
N MET A 143 -16.46 -13.64 18.87
CA MET A 143 -15.08 -13.20 18.57
C MET A 143 -14.50 -12.29 19.67
N CYS A 144 -15.33 -11.39 20.20
CA CYS A 144 -14.97 -10.49 21.30
C CYS A 144 -14.99 -11.15 22.68
N GLY A 145 -15.42 -12.42 22.77
CA GLY A 145 -15.50 -13.16 24.03
C GLY A 145 -16.60 -12.67 24.98
N HIS A 146 -17.62 -11.97 24.45
CA HIS A 146 -18.79 -11.57 25.24
C HIS A 146 -19.70 -12.77 25.56
N GLN A 147 -19.78 -13.72 24.62
CA GLN A 147 -20.46 -14.99 24.76
C GLN A 147 -19.59 -16.09 24.17
N ASP A 148 -19.92 -17.34 24.49
CA ASP A 148 -19.20 -18.54 24.05
C ASP A 148 -20.06 -19.45 23.16
N ILE A 149 -21.40 -19.43 23.34
CA ILE A 149 -22.37 -20.26 22.62
C ILE A 149 -23.63 -19.46 22.30
N MET A 150 -23.94 -19.34 21.00
CA MET A 150 -25.05 -18.51 20.51
C MET A 150 -25.79 -19.17 19.36
N ILE A 151 -27.07 -18.84 19.21
CA ILE A 151 -27.86 -19.23 18.04
C ILE A 151 -28.14 -17.99 17.19
N ALA A 152 -27.97 -18.12 15.88
CA ALA A 152 -28.33 -17.06 14.95
C ALA A 152 -28.98 -17.58 13.68
N GLY A 153 -29.96 -16.86 13.15
CA GLY A 153 -30.73 -17.31 12.00
C GLY A 153 -31.75 -16.29 11.50
N GLY A 154 -32.68 -16.75 10.66
CA GLY A 154 -33.79 -15.97 10.13
C GLY A 154 -35.07 -16.78 10.06
N MET A 155 -36.21 -16.13 10.19
CA MET A 155 -37.53 -16.72 10.10
C MET A 155 -38.50 -15.72 9.47
N GLU A 156 -39.40 -16.21 8.64
CA GLU A 156 -40.39 -15.38 7.97
C GLU A 156 -41.68 -16.17 7.68
N SER A 157 -42.82 -15.50 7.74
CA SER A 157 -44.11 -16.06 7.35
C SER A 157 -44.93 -14.96 6.69
N MET A 158 -44.65 -14.73 5.41
CA MET A 158 -45.36 -13.71 4.63
C MET A 158 -46.84 -14.07 4.46
N SER A 159 -47.21 -15.35 4.48
CA SER A 159 -48.60 -15.79 4.43
C SER A 159 -49.43 -15.38 5.65
N ASN A 160 -48.79 -15.09 6.79
CA ASN A 160 -49.46 -14.69 8.04
C ASN A 160 -49.50 -13.16 8.21
N ALA A 161 -48.89 -12.40 7.30
CA ALA A 161 -48.94 -10.95 7.33
C ALA A 161 -50.39 -10.47 7.15
N PRO A 162 -50.92 -9.63 8.06
CA PRO A 162 -52.28 -9.15 7.95
C PRO A 162 -52.39 -8.01 6.95
N TYR A 163 -53.62 -7.70 6.55
CA TYR A 163 -53.94 -6.41 5.99
C TYR A 163 -54.07 -5.37 7.11
N TYR A 164 -53.62 -4.14 6.85
CA TYR A 164 -53.73 -3.02 7.77
C TYR A 164 -54.96 -2.17 7.49
N PHE A 165 -55.58 -1.74 8.58
CA PHE A 165 -56.53 -0.64 8.59
C PHE A 165 -55.99 0.46 9.54
N PRO A 166 -55.72 1.68 9.04
CA PRO A 166 -55.23 2.77 9.89
C PRO A 166 -56.18 3.04 11.06
N ARG A 167 -55.64 3.36 12.25
CA ARG A 167 -56.47 3.76 13.39
C ARG A 167 -57.08 5.15 13.13
N GLY A 168 -58.36 5.31 13.44
CA GLY A 168 -59.11 6.56 13.27
C GLY A 168 -60.60 6.26 13.12
N ASP A 169 -61.39 7.29 12.79
CA ASP A 169 -62.80 7.12 12.48
C ASP A 169 -62.95 6.32 11.18
N THR A 170 -63.83 5.31 11.20
CA THR A 170 -64.13 4.53 10.00
C THR A 170 -64.88 5.44 9.01
N PRO A 171 -64.31 5.70 7.81
CA PRO A 171 -64.95 6.60 6.85
C PRO A 171 -66.26 6.00 6.31
N TYR A 172 -67.27 6.85 6.09
CA TYR A 172 -68.49 6.47 5.38
C TYR A 172 -68.15 6.19 3.90
N GLY A 173 -68.39 4.97 3.42
CA GLY A 173 -68.11 4.56 2.03
C GLY A 173 -67.12 3.39 1.92
N THR A 174 -66.24 3.43 0.91
CA THR A 174 -65.31 2.33 0.60
C THR A 174 -64.16 2.25 1.61
N LEU A 175 -63.98 1.07 2.20
CA LEU A 175 -62.86 0.73 3.07
C LEU A 175 -61.67 0.25 2.23
N GLN A 176 -60.53 0.95 2.28
CA GLN A 176 -59.28 0.47 1.69
C GLN A 176 -58.40 -0.18 2.76
N LEU A 177 -58.05 -1.45 2.52
CA LEU A 177 -57.12 -2.21 3.34
C LEU A 177 -55.76 -2.23 2.65
N GLU A 178 -54.70 -2.04 3.43
CA GLU A 178 -53.33 -2.02 2.92
C GLU A 178 -52.65 -3.37 3.16
N ASP A 179 -52.06 -3.98 2.14
CA ASP A 179 -51.37 -5.27 2.29
C ASP A 179 -50.06 -5.09 3.08
N GLY A 180 -49.93 -5.77 4.23
CA GLY A 180 -48.75 -5.66 5.08
C GLY A 180 -47.46 -6.18 4.45
N ILE A 181 -47.54 -7.16 3.53
CA ILE A 181 -46.36 -7.65 2.78
C ILE A 181 -45.87 -6.55 1.86
N ALA A 182 -46.80 -5.92 1.11
CA ALA A 182 -46.47 -4.85 0.20
C ALA A 182 -45.89 -3.65 0.96
N LYS A 183 -46.55 -3.21 2.03
CA LYS A 183 -46.16 -2.03 2.80
C LYS A 183 -44.82 -2.19 3.52
N ASP A 184 -44.67 -3.24 4.33
CA ASP A 184 -43.53 -3.37 5.25
C ASP A 184 -42.38 -4.20 4.67
N GLY A 185 -42.66 -5.04 3.67
CA GLY A 185 -41.68 -5.98 3.11
C GLY A 185 -41.17 -5.62 1.71
N LEU A 186 -42.02 -5.04 0.84
CA LEU A 186 -41.76 -4.98 -0.60
C LEU A 186 -41.89 -3.57 -1.22
N THR A 187 -42.18 -2.54 -0.44
CA THR A 187 -42.21 -1.14 -0.88
C THR A 187 -41.09 -0.37 -0.22
N ASP A 188 -40.36 0.40 -1.02
CA ASP A 188 -39.33 1.29 -0.49
C ASP A 188 -39.98 2.42 0.32
N ALA A 189 -39.52 2.61 1.56
CA ALA A 189 -40.12 3.57 2.47
C ALA A 189 -39.84 5.04 2.08
N TYR A 190 -38.80 5.28 1.27
CA TYR A 190 -38.36 6.63 0.91
C TYR A 190 -39.04 7.10 -0.37
N ASP A 191 -38.87 6.35 -1.46
CA ASP A 191 -39.39 6.68 -2.78
C ASP A 191 -40.83 6.19 -2.99
N ARG A 192 -41.35 5.36 -2.07
CA ARG A 192 -42.70 4.76 -2.10
C ARG A 192 -42.96 3.96 -3.38
N ILE A 193 -41.92 3.32 -3.89
CA ILE A 193 -41.97 2.47 -5.07
C ILE A 193 -41.82 0.99 -4.68
N PRO A 194 -42.44 0.05 -5.41
CA PRO A 194 -42.15 -1.37 -5.24
C PRO A 194 -40.67 -1.67 -5.43
N MET A 195 -40.09 -2.50 -4.56
CA MET A 195 -38.67 -2.89 -4.62
C MET A 195 -38.26 -3.51 -5.95
N GLY A 196 -39.20 -4.09 -6.69
CA GLY A 196 -38.97 -4.57 -8.06
C GLY A 196 -38.55 -3.47 -9.04
N LEU A 197 -38.98 -2.22 -8.85
CA LEU A 197 -38.53 -1.10 -9.68
C LEU A 197 -37.06 -0.73 -9.42
N CYS A 198 -36.58 -0.91 -8.19
CA CYS A 198 -35.15 -0.78 -7.87
C CYS A 198 -34.32 -1.85 -8.61
N ALA A 199 -34.88 -3.06 -8.72
CA ALA A 199 -34.26 -4.13 -9.50
C ALA A 199 -34.29 -3.84 -11.02
N GLU A 200 -35.39 -3.31 -11.57
CA GLU A 200 -35.44 -2.86 -12.98
C GLU A 200 -34.40 -1.76 -13.26
N LYS A 201 -34.25 -0.80 -12.35
CA LYS A 201 -33.22 0.26 -12.46
C LYS A 201 -31.81 -0.34 -12.51
N THR A 202 -31.56 -1.36 -11.70
CA THR A 202 -30.28 -2.08 -11.69
C THR A 202 -30.07 -2.86 -12.98
N ALA A 203 -31.08 -3.61 -13.43
CA ALA A 203 -31.02 -4.36 -14.69
C ALA A 203 -30.72 -3.45 -15.88
N LYS A 204 -31.38 -2.28 -15.96
CA LYS A 204 -31.12 -1.28 -17.00
C LYS A 204 -29.71 -0.69 -16.91
N LYS A 205 -29.27 -0.32 -15.70
CA LYS A 205 -27.94 0.28 -15.48
C LYS A 205 -26.82 -0.68 -15.88
N GLU A 206 -26.96 -1.96 -15.56
CA GLU A 206 -25.95 -3.00 -15.80
C GLU A 206 -26.15 -3.73 -17.14
N ASN A 207 -27.09 -3.27 -17.98
CA ASN A 207 -27.45 -3.88 -19.26
C ASN A 207 -27.78 -5.40 -19.18
N LEU A 208 -28.46 -5.81 -18.10
CA LEU A 208 -28.87 -7.21 -17.90
C LEU A 208 -30.15 -7.50 -18.68
N SER A 209 -30.03 -8.28 -19.75
CA SER A 209 -31.19 -8.58 -20.59
C SER A 209 -32.20 -9.48 -19.88
N ARG A 210 -33.45 -9.47 -20.36
CA ARG A 210 -34.47 -10.41 -19.91
C ARG A 210 -34.02 -11.87 -20.07
N VAL A 211 -33.35 -12.17 -21.18
CA VAL A 211 -32.89 -13.53 -21.52
C VAL A 211 -31.84 -14.00 -20.51
N ASP A 212 -30.93 -13.12 -20.09
CA ASP A 212 -29.91 -13.47 -19.09
C ASP A 212 -30.55 -13.76 -17.73
N GLN A 213 -31.51 -12.93 -17.32
CA GLN A 213 -32.24 -13.10 -16.06
C GLN A 213 -33.04 -14.41 -16.05
N ASP A 214 -33.76 -14.70 -17.14
CA ASP A 214 -34.53 -15.94 -17.26
C ASP A 214 -33.63 -17.18 -17.31
N THR A 215 -32.50 -17.09 -18.02
CA THR A 215 -31.51 -18.17 -18.08
C THR A 215 -30.94 -18.48 -16.70
N PHE A 216 -30.61 -17.43 -15.92
CA PHE A 216 -30.09 -17.60 -14.57
C PHE A 216 -31.14 -18.16 -13.61
N ALA A 217 -32.38 -17.67 -13.67
CA ALA A 217 -33.48 -18.19 -12.86
C ALA A 217 -33.78 -19.66 -13.19
N LYS A 218 -33.79 -20.05 -14.48
CA LYS A 218 -33.92 -21.44 -14.90
C LYS A 218 -32.81 -22.31 -14.32
N LEU A 219 -31.55 -21.87 -14.43
CA LEU A 219 -30.40 -22.55 -13.86
C LEU A 219 -30.53 -22.72 -12.33
N SER A 220 -31.07 -21.73 -11.62
CA SER A 220 -31.32 -21.82 -10.17
C SER A 220 -32.34 -22.91 -9.84
N TYR A 221 -33.46 -22.95 -10.57
CA TYR A 221 -34.49 -23.99 -10.41
C TYR A 221 -33.94 -25.40 -10.68
N GLU A 222 -33.20 -25.58 -11.78
CA GLU A 222 -32.58 -26.86 -12.13
C GLU A 222 -31.57 -27.33 -11.07
N ARG A 223 -30.79 -26.41 -10.50
CA ARG A 223 -29.84 -26.72 -9.41
C ARG A 223 -30.59 -27.18 -8.15
N THR A 224 -31.67 -26.51 -7.77
CA THR A 224 -32.50 -26.91 -6.62
C THR A 224 -33.16 -28.26 -6.86
N ALA A 225 -33.75 -28.49 -8.04
CA ALA A 225 -34.36 -29.78 -8.40
C ALA A 225 -33.34 -30.93 -8.36
N ARG A 226 -32.14 -30.71 -8.90
CA ARG A 226 -31.04 -31.68 -8.83
C ARG A 226 -30.61 -31.95 -7.38
N ALA A 227 -30.48 -30.92 -6.55
CA ALA A 227 -30.10 -31.08 -5.14
C ALA A 227 -31.14 -31.89 -4.35
N TRP A 228 -32.43 -31.71 -4.66
CA TRP A 228 -33.51 -32.54 -4.13
C TRP A 228 -33.42 -34.00 -4.62
N LYS A 229 -33.22 -34.21 -5.92
CA LYS A 229 -33.04 -35.56 -6.51
C LYS A 229 -31.84 -36.30 -5.91
N GLU A 230 -30.74 -35.60 -5.66
CA GLU A 230 -29.51 -36.14 -5.06
C GLU A 230 -29.59 -36.27 -3.53
N GLY A 231 -30.69 -35.79 -2.90
CA GLY A 231 -30.89 -35.89 -1.45
C GLY A 231 -30.00 -34.97 -0.61
N LYS A 232 -29.43 -33.91 -1.20
CA LYS A 232 -28.49 -32.99 -0.52
C LYS A 232 -29.12 -32.24 0.66
N TYR A 233 -30.44 -32.01 0.62
CA TYR A 233 -31.18 -31.29 1.66
C TYR A 233 -31.53 -32.11 2.90
N LYS A 234 -31.32 -33.45 2.87
CA LYS A 234 -31.65 -34.34 4.00
C LYS A 234 -30.94 -33.95 5.31
N ALA A 235 -29.72 -33.42 5.20
CA ALA A 235 -28.91 -33.04 6.35
C ALA A 235 -29.38 -31.73 7.03
N GLU A 236 -30.08 -30.85 6.29
CA GLU A 236 -30.46 -29.52 6.79
C GLU A 236 -31.95 -29.37 7.12
N ILE A 237 -32.85 -30.08 6.44
CA ILE A 237 -34.30 -29.90 6.59
C ILE A 237 -34.86 -30.55 7.87
N VAL A 238 -35.78 -29.83 8.50
CA VAL A 238 -36.56 -30.26 9.66
C VAL A 238 -38.04 -30.30 9.26
N PRO A 239 -38.68 -31.48 9.19
CA PRO A 239 -40.09 -31.56 8.81
C PRO A 239 -40.99 -30.76 9.76
N ILE A 240 -42.01 -30.12 9.21
CA ILE A 240 -42.98 -29.32 9.96
C ILE A 240 -44.34 -30.01 9.90
N THR A 241 -44.88 -30.34 11.08
CA THR A 241 -46.26 -30.84 11.20
C THR A 241 -47.23 -29.67 11.18
N VAL A 242 -48.16 -29.69 10.24
CA VAL A 242 -49.19 -28.67 10.07
C VAL A 242 -50.55 -29.29 10.33
N THR A 243 -51.30 -28.72 11.27
CA THR A 243 -52.68 -29.13 11.54
C THR A 243 -53.61 -28.55 10.48
N THR A 244 -54.20 -29.41 9.66
CA THR A 244 -55.21 -29.03 8.67
C THR A 244 -56.60 -29.45 9.13
N LYS A 245 -57.66 -28.95 8.47
CA LYS A 245 -59.04 -29.42 8.71
C LYS A 245 -59.22 -30.93 8.48
N LYS A 246 -58.32 -31.58 7.76
CA LYS A 246 -58.34 -33.02 7.43
C LYS A 246 -57.39 -33.87 8.30
N GLY A 247 -56.77 -33.27 9.32
CA GLY A 247 -55.77 -33.92 10.18
C GLY A 247 -54.37 -33.31 10.04
N GLU A 248 -53.38 -33.95 10.66
CA GLU A 248 -51.98 -33.52 10.63
C GLU A 248 -51.29 -33.92 9.33
N VAL A 249 -50.61 -32.95 8.70
CA VAL A 249 -49.82 -33.15 7.48
C VAL A 249 -48.37 -32.80 7.78
N ILE A 250 -47.45 -33.70 7.42
CA ILE A 250 -46.01 -33.46 7.59
C ILE A 250 -45.44 -32.88 6.30
N VAL A 251 -45.03 -31.62 6.37
CA VAL A 251 -44.32 -30.92 5.29
C VAL A 251 -42.83 -31.21 5.42
N LYS A 252 -42.25 -31.87 4.43
CA LYS A 252 -40.85 -32.34 4.45
C LYS A 252 -40.01 -31.87 3.26
N GLU A 253 -40.60 -31.11 2.34
CA GLU A 253 -40.00 -30.75 1.07
C GLU A 253 -40.38 -29.34 0.64
N ASP A 254 -39.45 -28.63 0.00
CA ASP A 254 -39.69 -27.28 -0.53
C ASP A 254 -40.75 -27.34 -1.66
N GLU A 255 -41.55 -26.28 -1.80
CA GLU A 255 -42.64 -26.28 -2.78
C GLU A 255 -42.26 -25.69 -4.13
N GLU A 256 -41.53 -24.58 -4.12
CA GLU A 256 -41.45 -23.66 -5.26
C GLU A 256 -40.77 -24.28 -6.48
N TYR A 257 -39.77 -25.13 -6.27
CA TYR A 257 -38.96 -25.67 -7.37
C TYR A 257 -39.72 -26.61 -8.31
N ARG A 258 -40.86 -27.15 -7.86
CA ARG A 258 -41.74 -28.06 -8.64
C ARG A 258 -42.85 -27.32 -9.38
N LYS A 259 -43.09 -26.07 -9.02
CA LYS A 259 -44.20 -25.26 -9.56
C LYS A 259 -43.81 -24.42 -10.77
N VAL A 260 -42.52 -24.40 -11.14
CA VAL A 260 -42.03 -23.62 -12.28
C VAL A 260 -42.39 -24.29 -13.61
N ASP A 261 -42.88 -23.48 -14.55
CA ASP A 261 -43.15 -23.87 -15.93
C ASP A 261 -42.20 -23.08 -16.85
N PHE A 262 -41.16 -23.76 -17.36
CA PHE A 262 -40.10 -23.13 -18.15
C PHE A 262 -40.57 -22.65 -19.52
N GLU A 263 -41.62 -23.24 -20.10
CA GLU A 263 -42.16 -22.79 -21.37
C GLU A 263 -43.00 -21.51 -21.18
N LYS A 264 -43.78 -21.44 -20.09
CA LYS A 264 -44.48 -20.21 -19.74
C LYS A 264 -43.56 -19.06 -19.36
N MET A 265 -42.37 -19.34 -18.83
CA MET A 265 -41.42 -18.31 -18.42
C MET A 265 -41.14 -17.26 -19.52
N LYS A 266 -41.00 -17.71 -20.77
CA LYS A 266 -40.71 -16.85 -21.93
C LYS A 266 -41.86 -15.89 -22.28
N THR A 267 -43.11 -16.25 -21.94
CA THR A 267 -44.31 -15.49 -22.30
C THR A 267 -44.89 -14.68 -21.14
N LEU A 268 -44.29 -14.78 -19.94
CA LEU A 268 -44.71 -14.00 -18.78
C LEU A 268 -44.54 -12.50 -19.01
N ARG A 269 -45.62 -11.77 -18.71
CA ARG A 269 -45.62 -10.31 -18.65
C ARG A 269 -44.69 -9.82 -17.56
N THR A 270 -44.06 -8.69 -17.82
CA THR A 270 -43.25 -7.96 -16.86
C THR A 270 -44.09 -7.53 -15.66
N ALA A 271 -43.49 -7.60 -14.47
CA ALA A 271 -44.20 -7.42 -13.21
C ALA A 271 -44.30 -5.96 -12.75
N PHE A 272 -43.38 -5.09 -13.20
CA PHE A 272 -43.25 -3.72 -12.68
C PHE A 272 -43.27 -2.63 -13.75
N LEU A 273 -42.61 -2.83 -14.90
CA LEU A 273 -42.58 -1.88 -16.02
C LEU A 273 -43.04 -2.56 -17.30
N LYS A 274 -43.80 -1.86 -18.14
CA LYS A 274 -44.26 -2.38 -19.44
C LYS A 274 -43.10 -2.82 -20.34
N ASP A 275 -42.03 -2.03 -20.37
CA ASP A 275 -40.79 -2.31 -21.11
C ASP A 275 -39.67 -2.83 -20.19
N GLY A 276 -40.05 -3.45 -19.06
CA GLY A 276 -39.14 -4.00 -18.07
C GLY A 276 -38.56 -5.37 -18.45
N THR A 277 -37.81 -5.94 -17.52
CA THR A 277 -37.16 -7.24 -17.69
C THR A 277 -37.51 -8.23 -16.57
N ILE A 278 -38.16 -7.79 -15.50
CA ILE A 278 -38.45 -8.63 -14.34
C ILE A 278 -39.86 -9.21 -14.46
N THR A 279 -40.00 -10.51 -14.17
CA THR A 279 -41.26 -11.25 -14.13
C THR A 279 -41.41 -12.06 -12.85
N ALA A 280 -42.61 -12.57 -12.63
CA ALA A 280 -42.88 -13.49 -11.52
C ALA A 280 -42.02 -14.77 -11.52
N ALA A 281 -41.40 -15.14 -12.65
CA ALA A 281 -40.53 -16.32 -12.73
C ALA A 281 -39.06 -16.02 -12.41
N ASN A 282 -38.56 -14.82 -12.74
CA ASN A 282 -37.16 -14.44 -12.51
C ASN A 282 -36.97 -13.54 -11.26
N ALA A 283 -38.06 -13.14 -10.59
CA ALA A 283 -38.03 -12.43 -9.32
C ALA A 283 -37.95 -13.38 -8.10
N SER A 284 -37.48 -12.85 -6.98
CA SER A 284 -37.54 -13.53 -5.68
C SER A 284 -38.97 -13.80 -5.25
N LYS A 285 -39.18 -14.95 -4.60
CA LYS A 285 -40.51 -15.46 -4.25
C LYS A 285 -40.92 -15.06 -2.85
N ILE A 286 -42.21 -14.79 -2.67
CA ILE A 286 -42.85 -14.65 -1.37
C ILE A 286 -43.00 -16.05 -0.78
N ASN A 287 -42.45 -16.27 0.42
CA ASN A 287 -42.34 -17.59 1.01
C ASN A 287 -42.44 -17.57 2.53
N ASP A 288 -42.72 -18.75 3.08
CA ASP A 288 -42.71 -19.01 4.52
C ASP A 288 -41.61 -20.00 4.84
N GLY A 289 -40.78 -19.71 5.84
CA GLY A 289 -39.69 -20.60 6.24
C GLY A 289 -38.77 -20.02 7.31
N ALA A 290 -37.91 -20.85 7.86
CA ALA A 290 -36.89 -20.43 8.81
C ALA A 290 -35.60 -21.25 8.70
N ALA A 291 -34.49 -20.67 9.13
CA ALA A 291 -33.19 -21.32 9.26
C ALA A 291 -32.46 -20.80 10.50
N ALA A 292 -31.67 -21.66 11.13
CA ALA A 292 -30.85 -21.33 12.29
C ALA A 292 -29.49 -22.02 12.20
N CYS A 293 -28.50 -21.41 12.83
CA CYS A 293 -27.15 -21.93 13.03
C CYS A 293 -26.80 -21.85 14.53
N LEU A 294 -26.15 -22.87 15.05
CA LEU A 294 -25.50 -22.85 16.35
C LEU A 294 -24.02 -22.47 16.15
N LEU A 295 -23.64 -21.33 16.72
CA LEU A 295 -22.30 -20.76 16.66
C LEU A 295 -21.62 -20.88 18.02
N MET A 296 -20.34 -21.19 18.01
CA MET A 296 -19.52 -21.30 19.21
C MET A 296 -18.16 -20.64 18.98
N THR A 297 -17.52 -20.20 20.06
CA THR A 297 -16.06 -20.04 20.03
C THR A 297 -15.42 -21.41 19.80
N ARG A 298 -14.25 -21.44 19.15
CA ARG A 298 -13.54 -22.69 18.88
C ARG A 298 -13.27 -23.47 20.17
N GLN A 299 -12.87 -22.76 21.21
CA GLN A 299 -12.66 -23.31 22.54
C GLN A 299 -13.92 -23.99 23.10
N ALA A 300 -15.08 -23.30 23.08
CA ALA A 300 -16.32 -23.88 23.59
C ALA A 300 -16.78 -25.11 22.79
N ALA A 301 -16.55 -25.12 21.47
CA ALA A 301 -16.83 -26.28 20.63
C ALA A 301 -15.96 -27.48 21.01
N ASP A 302 -14.65 -27.27 21.23
CA ASP A 302 -13.73 -28.32 21.64
C ASP A 302 -14.06 -28.83 23.06
N GLU A 303 -14.39 -27.94 24.01
CA GLU A 303 -14.81 -28.28 25.38
C GLU A 303 -16.08 -29.15 25.43
N LEU A 304 -17.02 -28.91 24.53
CA LEU A 304 -18.29 -29.64 24.44
C LEU A 304 -18.25 -30.82 23.47
N GLY A 305 -17.07 -31.16 22.91
CA GLY A 305 -16.93 -32.25 21.94
C GLY A 305 -17.73 -32.05 20.65
N CYS A 306 -18.06 -30.80 20.32
CA CYS A 306 -18.80 -30.44 19.11
C CYS A 306 -17.87 -30.38 17.91
N LYS A 307 -18.17 -31.15 16.86
CA LYS A 307 -17.40 -31.10 15.60
C LYS A 307 -17.78 -29.83 14.80
N PRO A 308 -16.83 -28.92 14.51
CA PRO A 308 -17.09 -27.78 13.63
C PRO A 308 -17.51 -28.23 12.21
N LEU A 309 -18.59 -27.65 11.69
CA LEU A 309 -19.05 -27.83 10.30
C LEU A 309 -18.40 -26.81 9.36
N ALA A 310 -18.27 -25.57 9.85
CA ALA A 310 -17.66 -24.47 9.11
C ALA A 310 -17.01 -23.48 10.08
N ARG A 311 -16.01 -22.76 9.59
CA ARG A 311 -15.33 -21.68 10.32
C ARG A 311 -15.72 -20.33 9.71
N ILE A 312 -15.98 -19.35 10.55
CA ILE A 312 -16.28 -17.99 10.10
C ILE A 312 -14.95 -17.23 9.97
N ILE A 313 -14.50 -17.05 8.73
CA ILE A 313 -13.19 -16.48 8.39
C ILE A 313 -13.23 -14.97 8.09
N GLY A 314 -14.41 -14.40 7.85
CA GLY A 314 -14.57 -13.03 7.39
C GLY A 314 -14.62 -12.00 8.53
N LYS A 315 -13.53 -11.24 8.71
CA LYS A 315 -13.50 -9.98 9.47
C LYS A 315 -13.92 -8.85 8.54
N ASN A 316 -15.01 -8.13 8.83
CA ASN A 316 -15.17 -6.71 8.42
C ASN A 316 -16.40 -6.04 9.07
N PHE A 317 -16.19 -4.81 9.56
CA PHE A 317 -17.24 -3.85 9.92
C PHE A 317 -17.39 -2.78 8.83
N ILE A 318 -18.64 -2.32 8.68
CA ILE A 318 -19.17 -1.15 7.95
C ILE A 318 -18.70 -0.95 6.48
N LEU A 319 -19.62 -1.33 5.60
CA LEU A 319 -19.71 -0.98 4.19
C LEU A 319 -19.72 0.53 3.99
N THR A 320 -18.62 1.09 3.51
CA THR A 320 -18.72 2.22 2.58
C THR A 320 -17.70 2.14 1.45
N PHE A 321 -16.54 1.46 1.59
CA PHE A 321 -15.49 1.47 0.56
C PHE A 321 -14.68 0.16 0.41
N ASN A 322 -15.32 -1.01 0.36
CA ASN A 322 -14.62 -2.29 0.19
C ASN A 322 -14.22 -2.59 -1.27
N LEU A 323 -13.14 -3.36 -1.46
CA LEU A 323 -12.44 -3.61 -2.73
C LEU A 323 -13.32 -4.10 -3.89
N ALA A 324 -14.45 -4.75 -3.62
CA ALA A 324 -15.28 -5.39 -4.66
C ALA A 324 -16.66 -4.75 -4.88
N GLN A 325 -17.02 -3.69 -4.14
CA GLN A 325 -18.40 -3.16 -4.14
C GLN A 325 -18.50 -1.66 -4.40
N VAL A 326 -17.37 -0.96 -4.55
CA VAL A 326 -17.36 0.46 -4.86
C VAL A 326 -16.57 0.69 -6.11
N ASP A 327 -17.16 1.42 -7.04
CA ASP A 327 -16.48 1.92 -8.22
C ASP A 327 -15.20 2.64 -7.77
N PRO A 328 -14.01 2.21 -8.22
CA PRO A 328 -12.75 2.81 -7.82
C PRO A 328 -12.69 4.34 -8.00
N VAL A 329 -13.51 4.90 -8.89
CA VAL A 329 -13.61 6.36 -9.11
C VAL A 329 -14.07 7.09 -7.83
N VAL A 330 -14.94 6.49 -7.01
CA VAL A 330 -15.45 7.14 -5.79
C VAL A 330 -14.33 7.37 -4.76
N LEU A 331 -13.20 6.67 -4.87
CA LEU A 331 -12.07 6.85 -3.95
C LEU A 331 -11.36 8.20 -4.10
N PHE A 332 -11.56 8.92 -5.20
CA PHE A 332 -11.03 10.28 -5.35
C PHE A 332 -11.71 11.28 -4.41
N ASP A 333 -12.99 11.07 -4.06
CA ASP A 333 -13.77 11.96 -3.18
C ASP A 333 -14.09 11.36 -1.81
N ALA A 334 -13.79 10.07 -1.61
CA ALA A 334 -14.09 9.39 -0.36
C ALA A 334 -13.43 10.08 0.85
N PRO A 335 -14.10 10.18 2.01
CA PRO A 335 -13.50 10.81 3.19
C PRO A 335 -12.31 10.00 3.70
N VAL A 336 -11.18 10.67 3.92
CA VAL A 336 -9.97 10.08 4.50
C VAL A 336 -9.91 10.42 5.99
N GLN A 337 -9.53 9.45 6.81
CA GLN A 337 -9.37 9.63 8.26
C GLN A 337 -8.03 9.06 8.70
N LYS A 338 -7.25 9.87 9.42
CA LYS A 338 -6.07 9.37 10.14
C LYS A 338 -6.50 8.58 11.36
N LYS A 339 -5.90 7.41 11.56
CA LYS A 339 -6.13 6.55 12.72
C LYS A 339 -4.80 6.01 13.22
N VAL A 340 -4.68 5.95 14.55
CA VAL A 340 -3.57 5.24 15.19
C VAL A 340 -3.66 3.76 14.83
N THR A 341 -2.56 3.20 14.37
CA THR A 341 -2.49 1.78 14.02
C THR A 341 -2.52 0.91 15.26
N ASP A 342 -3.02 -0.32 15.15
CA ASP A 342 -3.09 -1.27 16.27
C ASP A 342 -1.74 -1.45 16.98
N ARG A 343 -0.64 -1.40 16.22
CA ARG A 343 0.75 -1.53 16.71
C ARG A 343 1.22 -0.35 17.56
N ALA A 344 0.64 0.84 17.37
CA ALA A 344 1.03 2.07 18.05
C ALA A 344 0.10 2.42 19.24
N THR A 345 -0.90 1.58 19.53
CA THR A 345 -1.90 1.82 20.59
C THR A 345 -1.25 2.08 21.96
N ASP A 346 -0.19 1.36 22.30
CA ASP A 346 0.48 1.53 23.60
C ASP A 346 1.33 2.81 23.66
N ILE A 347 1.87 3.24 22.52
CA ILE A 347 2.56 4.53 22.38
C ILE A 347 1.55 5.66 22.57
N GLU A 348 0.40 5.58 21.92
CA GLU A 348 -0.70 6.55 22.05
C GLU A 348 -1.13 6.70 23.52
N LYS A 349 -1.40 5.58 24.21
CA LYS A 349 -1.76 5.57 25.62
C LYS A 349 -0.68 6.21 26.49
N THR A 350 0.59 5.93 26.20
CA THR A 350 1.72 6.48 26.97
C THR A 350 1.81 7.99 26.80
N ILE A 351 1.74 8.50 25.57
CA ILE A 351 1.77 9.94 25.28
C ILE A 351 0.59 10.64 25.98
N LYS A 352 -0.63 10.11 25.85
CA LYS A 352 -1.83 10.65 26.50
C LYS A 352 -1.71 10.67 28.02
N ARG A 353 -1.08 9.66 28.62
CA ARG A 353 -0.87 9.56 30.07
C ARG A 353 0.15 10.58 30.58
N GLU A 354 1.28 10.73 29.89
CA GLU A 354 2.35 11.62 30.36
C GLU A 354 2.05 13.09 30.11
N VAL A 355 1.42 13.45 28.97
CA VAL A 355 1.18 14.85 28.62
C VAL A 355 0.35 15.62 29.66
N VAL A 356 -0.56 14.93 30.35
CA VAL A 356 -1.38 15.54 31.43
C VAL A 356 -0.48 16.12 32.53
N LYS A 357 0.65 15.48 32.82
CA LYS A 357 1.61 15.88 33.86
C LYS A 357 2.61 16.94 33.39
N CYS A 358 2.81 17.11 32.08
CA CYS A 358 3.85 17.99 31.52
C CYS A 358 3.32 19.39 31.17
N GLN A 359 4.11 20.45 31.40
CA GLN A 359 3.77 21.83 31.00
C GLN A 359 4.30 22.18 29.61
N THR A 360 5.31 21.44 29.16
CA THR A 360 6.03 21.67 27.89
C THR A 360 6.19 20.35 27.16
N LEU A 361 5.99 20.37 25.84
CA LEU A 361 6.26 19.29 24.89
C LEU A 361 7.35 19.76 23.93
N ILE A 362 8.48 19.06 23.89
CA ILE A 362 9.56 19.32 22.93
C ILE A 362 9.62 18.14 21.96
N ILE A 363 9.44 18.42 20.67
CA ILE A 363 9.47 17.41 19.60
C ILE A 363 10.92 17.14 19.19
N TRP A 364 11.34 15.88 19.33
CA TRP A 364 12.68 15.35 19.03
C TRP A 364 12.68 14.30 17.91
N THR A 365 11.64 14.27 17.08
CA THR A 365 11.63 13.44 15.87
C THR A 365 12.76 13.85 14.93
N ASP A 366 13.16 12.99 14.00
CA ASP A 366 14.18 13.34 13.01
C ASP A 366 13.79 14.60 12.22
N CYS A 367 14.78 15.35 11.75
CA CYS A 367 14.58 16.73 11.26
C CYS A 367 14.28 16.84 9.75
N ASP A 368 13.62 15.82 9.20
CA ASP A 368 13.10 15.74 7.84
C ASP A 368 11.58 16.04 7.77
N ARG A 369 10.98 15.88 6.57
CA ARG A 369 9.53 16.15 6.40
C ARG A 369 8.68 15.15 7.17
N GLU A 370 9.02 13.86 7.14
CA GLU A 370 8.28 12.81 7.83
C GLU A 370 8.34 12.99 9.35
N GLY A 371 9.51 13.31 9.91
CA GLY A 371 9.67 13.60 11.33
C GLY A 371 8.90 14.84 11.78
N GLU A 372 8.78 15.86 10.93
CA GLU A 372 7.91 17.01 11.21
C GLU A 372 6.43 16.62 11.24
N ASN A 373 5.99 15.77 10.30
CA ASN A 373 4.62 15.25 10.27
C ASN A 373 4.29 14.39 11.51
N ILE A 374 5.17 13.47 11.89
CA ILE A 374 5.05 12.67 13.13
C ILE A 374 4.99 13.62 14.35
N GLY A 375 5.79 14.70 14.35
CA GLY A 375 5.72 15.74 15.36
C GLY A 375 4.31 16.32 15.50
N TYR A 376 3.65 16.63 14.38
CA TYR A 376 2.27 17.09 14.36
C TYR A 376 1.24 16.03 14.76
N GLU A 377 1.46 14.75 14.46
CA GLU A 377 0.62 13.66 14.97
C GLU A 377 0.64 13.62 16.50
N ILE A 378 1.84 13.74 17.11
CA ILE A 378 2.00 13.82 18.57
C ILE A 378 1.33 15.08 19.13
N ILE A 379 1.51 16.23 18.48
CA ILE A 379 0.90 17.50 18.89
C ILE A 379 -0.63 17.40 18.86
N ASN A 380 -1.20 16.87 17.78
CA ASN A 380 -2.65 16.74 17.61
C ASN A 380 -3.26 15.73 18.59
N LEU A 381 -2.49 14.73 19.01
CA LEU A 381 -2.87 13.82 20.10
C LEU A 381 -2.89 14.52 21.47
N CYS A 382 -1.94 15.43 21.70
CA CYS A 382 -1.71 16.11 22.97
C CYS A 382 -2.63 17.31 23.22
N ARG A 383 -2.85 18.15 22.19
CA ARG A 383 -3.60 19.43 22.29
C ARG A 383 -4.99 19.29 22.94
N PRO A 384 -5.84 18.30 22.57
CA PRO A 384 -7.16 18.14 23.17
C PRO A 384 -7.13 17.83 24.68
N LEU A 385 -6.02 17.29 25.18
CA LEU A 385 -5.87 16.92 26.59
C LEU A 385 -5.36 18.07 27.46
N LYS A 386 -4.68 19.06 26.87
CA LYS A 386 -4.08 20.18 27.61
C LYS A 386 -3.93 21.43 26.74
N THR A 387 -4.88 22.35 26.88
CA THR A 387 -4.94 23.59 26.08
C THR A 387 -3.80 24.58 26.32
N GLY A 388 -3.15 24.54 27.50
CA GLY A 388 -2.02 25.41 27.86
C GLY A 388 -0.62 24.81 27.64
N LEU A 389 -0.51 23.70 26.88
CA LEU A 389 0.77 23.01 26.65
C LEU A 389 1.69 23.86 25.77
N LYS A 390 2.89 24.20 26.26
CA LYS A 390 3.91 24.88 25.44
C LYS A 390 4.57 23.87 24.50
N ILE A 391 4.62 24.17 23.21
CA ILE A 391 5.16 23.26 22.19
C ILE A 391 6.42 23.88 21.59
N TYR A 392 7.48 23.07 21.48
CA TYR A 392 8.74 23.44 20.84
C TYR A 392 9.25 22.30 19.96
N ARG A 393 10.12 22.66 19.01
CA ARG A 393 10.81 21.75 18.11
C ARG A 393 12.32 21.84 18.33
N ALA A 394 12.93 20.73 18.70
CA ALA A 394 14.39 20.61 18.73
C ALA A 394 14.87 20.29 17.30
N ARG A 395 15.83 21.07 16.79
CA ARG A 395 16.45 20.86 15.47
C ARG A 395 17.87 20.36 15.64
N PHE A 396 18.18 19.19 15.06
CA PHE A 396 19.46 18.52 15.17
C PHE A 396 19.76 17.74 13.88
N SER A 397 21.04 17.48 13.61
CA SER A 397 21.51 16.75 12.42
C SER A 397 22.36 15.53 12.76
N GLU A 398 22.60 15.31 14.05
CA GLU A 398 23.45 14.26 14.60
C GLU A 398 23.06 13.98 16.05
N ILE A 399 23.32 12.76 16.50
CA ILE A 399 23.02 12.30 17.86
C ILE A 399 24.31 12.37 18.69
N THR A 400 24.67 13.60 19.08
CA THR A 400 25.83 13.92 19.93
C THR A 400 25.41 14.81 21.10
N TYR A 401 26.20 14.82 22.18
CA TYR A 401 25.93 15.68 23.34
C TYR A 401 25.88 17.17 22.95
N ASP A 402 26.87 17.64 22.19
CA ASP A 402 26.96 19.04 21.76
C ASP A 402 25.79 19.45 20.86
N SER A 403 25.36 18.57 19.95
CA SER A 403 24.18 18.77 19.12
C SER A 403 22.90 18.89 19.96
N ALA A 404 22.71 18.00 20.94
CA ALA A 404 21.55 18.04 21.82
C ALA A 404 21.51 19.32 22.68
N VAL A 405 22.64 19.74 23.25
CA VAL A 405 22.74 20.99 24.04
C VAL A 405 22.46 22.21 23.17
N ARG A 406 23.00 22.24 21.94
CA ARG A 406 22.75 23.32 20.97
C ARG A 406 21.28 23.36 20.57
N ALA A 407 20.64 22.22 20.33
CA ALA A 407 19.22 22.13 20.00
C ALA A 407 18.33 22.63 21.14
N LEU A 408 18.65 22.28 22.40
CA LEU A 408 17.94 22.79 23.59
C LEU A 408 18.11 24.29 23.79
N SER A 409 19.28 24.83 23.43
CA SER A 409 19.55 26.27 23.54
C SER A 409 18.88 27.09 22.43
N ASN A 410 18.49 26.44 21.32
CA ASN A 410 17.94 27.07 20.12
C ASN A 410 16.61 26.42 19.70
N LEU A 411 15.71 26.19 20.67
CA LEU A 411 14.39 25.62 20.39
C LEU A 411 13.58 26.52 19.45
N THR A 412 12.89 25.88 18.49
CA THR A 412 12.07 26.55 17.48
C THR A 412 10.60 26.14 17.61
N GLN A 413 9.73 26.66 16.75
CA GLN A 413 8.35 26.17 16.62
C GLN A 413 8.28 25.08 15.54
N PRO A 414 7.43 24.04 15.72
CA PRO A 414 7.15 23.08 14.66
C PRO A 414 6.60 23.76 13.40
N ASP A 415 6.94 23.23 12.22
CA ASP A 415 6.53 23.79 10.93
C ASP A 415 5.32 23.05 10.34
N GLU A 416 4.14 23.69 10.44
CA GLU A 416 2.88 23.14 9.94
C GLU A 416 2.87 22.95 8.42
N ARG A 417 3.63 23.76 7.68
CA ARG A 417 3.62 23.71 6.22
C ARG A 417 4.30 22.45 5.71
N VAL A 418 5.42 22.10 6.33
CA VAL A 418 6.14 20.87 6.03
C VAL A 418 5.28 19.64 6.36
N SER A 419 4.63 19.66 7.53
CA SER A 419 3.68 18.61 7.92
C SER A 419 2.51 18.50 6.92
N ALA A 420 1.92 19.62 6.51
CA ALA A 420 0.82 19.65 5.56
C ALA A 420 1.21 19.10 4.18
N ALA A 421 2.44 19.36 3.71
CA ALA A 421 2.92 18.78 2.46
C ALA A 421 2.99 17.25 2.53
N VAL A 422 3.42 16.68 3.65
CA VAL A 422 3.39 15.22 3.87
C VAL A 422 1.95 14.70 3.85
N ASP A 423 1.00 15.40 4.48
CA ASP A 423 -0.41 15.00 4.49
C ASP A 423 -1.01 15.00 3.08
N VAL A 424 -0.75 16.04 2.29
CA VAL A 424 -1.18 16.12 0.89
C VAL A 424 -0.58 14.96 0.09
N ARG A 425 0.70 14.67 0.25
CA ARG A 425 1.38 13.55 -0.42
C ARG A 425 0.74 12.21 -0.05
N GLN A 426 0.55 11.95 1.24
CA GLN A 426 -0.05 10.71 1.75
C GLN A 426 -1.47 10.51 1.21
N GLU A 427 -2.28 11.58 1.18
CA GLU A 427 -3.64 11.52 0.68
C GLU A 427 -3.68 11.27 -0.84
N LEU A 428 -2.87 11.98 -1.63
CA LEU A 428 -2.79 11.79 -3.08
C LEU A 428 -2.30 10.37 -3.42
N ASP A 429 -1.25 9.90 -2.76
CA ASP A 429 -0.71 8.54 -2.97
C ASP A 429 -1.76 7.48 -2.59
N LEU A 430 -2.53 7.69 -1.51
CA LEU A 430 -3.62 6.79 -1.11
C LEU A 430 -4.75 6.77 -2.14
N ARG A 431 -5.26 7.93 -2.54
CA ARG A 431 -6.40 8.05 -3.46
C ARG A 431 -6.07 7.48 -4.84
N ILE A 432 -5.01 8.00 -5.45
CA ILE A 432 -4.55 7.58 -6.78
C ILE A 432 -4.15 6.11 -6.75
N GLY A 433 -3.35 5.73 -5.74
CA GLY A 433 -2.88 4.35 -5.59
C GLY A 433 -4.01 3.36 -5.41
N ALA A 434 -4.97 3.64 -4.53
CA ALA A 434 -6.10 2.74 -4.28
C ALA A 434 -7.06 2.65 -5.47
N ALA A 435 -7.39 3.79 -6.11
CA ALA A 435 -8.28 3.81 -7.28
C ALA A 435 -7.74 2.97 -8.44
N PHE A 436 -6.52 3.28 -8.89
CA PHE A 436 -5.92 2.57 -10.02
C PHE A 436 -5.57 1.12 -9.68
N THR A 437 -5.04 0.85 -8.47
CA THR A 437 -4.74 -0.53 -8.03
C THR A 437 -5.99 -1.40 -8.05
N ARG A 438 -7.11 -0.93 -7.50
CA ARG A 438 -8.36 -1.69 -7.49
C ARG A 438 -8.87 -1.92 -8.89
N PHE A 439 -8.94 -0.85 -9.70
CA PHE A 439 -9.40 -0.93 -11.08
C PHE A 439 -8.63 -2.00 -11.88
N GLN A 440 -7.30 -1.89 -11.92
CA GLN A 440 -6.51 -2.79 -12.75
C GLN A 440 -6.40 -4.20 -12.16
N THR A 441 -6.32 -4.36 -10.83
CA THR A 441 -6.29 -5.69 -10.21
C THR A 441 -7.56 -6.47 -10.53
N LEU A 442 -8.75 -5.89 -10.29
CA LEU A 442 -10.03 -6.56 -10.53
C LEU A 442 -10.22 -6.87 -12.03
N ARG A 443 -9.88 -5.91 -12.90
CA ARG A 443 -10.02 -6.07 -14.35
C ARG A 443 -9.10 -7.17 -14.88
N LEU A 444 -7.83 -7.14 -14.52
CA LEU A 444 -6.84 -8.08 -15.04
C LEU A 444 -7.01 -9.48 -14.45
N HIS A 445 -7.43 -9.62 -13.19
CA HIS A 445 -7.83 -10.90 -12.60
C HIS A 445 -8.95 -11.56 -13.41
N ARG A 446 -9.98 -10.79 -13.78
CA ARG A 446 -11.09 -11.29 -14.61
C ARG A 446 -10.64 -11.70 -16.02
N LEU A 447 -9.73 -10.96 -16.63
CA LEU A 447 -9.30 -11.18 -18.02
C LEU A 447 -8.28 -12.32 -18.18
N PHE A 448 -7.33 -12.42 -17.24
CA PHE A 448 -6.16 -13.29 -17.40
C PHE A 448 -6.05 -14.38 -16.32
N GLY A 449 -6.96 -14.42 -15.34
CA GLY A 449 -6.99 -15.49 -14.34
C GLY A 449 -5.80 -15.49 -13.38
N PHE A 450 -5.23 -14.32 -13.08
CA PHE A 450 -4.17 -14.18 -12.06
C PHE A 450 -4.61 -14.74 -10.70
N ASP A 451 -3.63 -15.16 -9.87
CA ASP A 451 -3.92 -15.59 -8.50
C ASP A 451 -4.66 -14.47 -7.75
N SER A 452 -5.76 -14.82 -7.09
CA SER A 452 -6.52 -13.96 -6.17
C SER A 452 -5.67 -13.19 -5.16
N LYS A 453 -4.49 -13.70 -4.79
CA LYS A 453 -3.54 -13.04 -3.87
C LYS A 453 -2.62 -12.03 -4.55
N GLN A 454 -2.48 -12.07 -5.86
CA GLN A 454 -1.57 -11.21 -6.61
C GLN A 454 -2.19 -9.82 -6.81
N ILE A 455 -1.67 -8.83 -6.09
CA ILE A 455 -2.11 -7.43 -6.22
C ILE A 455 -1.34 -6.75 -7.34
N ILE A 456 -2.06 -6.22 -8.33
CA ILE A 456 -1.49 -5.45 -9.43
C ILE A 456 -1.62 -3.97 -9.05
N SER A 457 -0.65 -3.46 -8.30
CA SER A 457 -0.65 -2.10 -7.76
C SER A 457 -0.22 -1.02 -8.75
N TYR A 458 -0.87 0.13 -8.67
CA TYR A 458 -0.43 1.37 -9.28
C TYR A 458 0.03 2.35 -8.20
N GLY A 459 1.06 3.14 -8.49
CA GLY A 459 1.50 4.24 -7.64
C GLY A 459 2.02 5.39 -8.50
N SER A 460 1.67 6.62 -8.12
CA SER A 460 1.96 7.85 -8.88
C SER A 460 3.46 8.04 -9.18
N CYS A 461 4.36 7.63 -8.28
CA CYS A 461 5.81 7.61 -8.51
C CYS A 461 6.35 6.23 -8.92
N GLN A 462 5.73 5.15 -8.43
CA GLN A 462 6.10 3.78 -8.78
C GLN A 462 6.01 3.52 -10.29
N PHE A 463 4.95 4.03 -10.92
CA PHE A 463 4.65 3.78 -12.32
C PHE A 463 5.64 4.46 -13.30
N PRO A 464 5.98 5.76 -13.17
CA PRO A 464 7.02 6.37 -14.01
C PRO A 464 8.43 5.81 -13.73
N THR A 465 8.70 5.34 -12.51
CA THR A 465 9.95 4.64 -12.20
C THR A 465 10.07 3.34 -13.02
N LEU A 466 8.99 2.56 -13.12
CA LEU A 466 8.92 1.41 -14.03
C LEU A 466 9.01 1.84 -15.50
N GLY A 467 8.41 2.98 -15.85
CA GLY A 467 8.47 3.59 -17.18
C GLY A 467 9.90 3.79 -17.70
N PHE A 468 10.83 4.27 -16.87
CA PHE A 468 12.24 4.39 -17.28
C PHE A 468 12.89 3.06 -17.66
N ILE A 469 12.58 1.99 -16.92
CA ILE A 469 13.09 0.64 -17.20
C ILE A 469 12.52 0.12 -18.50
N VAL A 470 11.20 0.23 -18.68
CA VAL A 470 10.51 -0.21 -19.90
C VAL A 470 10.99 0.59 -21.11
N GLU A 471 11.17 1.90 -20.99
CA GLU A 471 11.69 2.75 -22.05
C GLU A 471 13.10 2.35 -22.46
N ARG A 472 14.02 2.12 -21.50
CA ARG A 472 15.36 1.62 -21.82
C ARG A 472 15.33 0.25 -22.47
N TYR A 473 14.47 -0.64 -21.99
CA TYR A 473 14.31 -1.97 -22.56
C TYR A 473 13.84 -1.89 -24.03
N LEU A 474 12.80 -1.12 -24.32
CA LEU A 474 12.30 -0.92 -25.68
C LEU A 474 13.31 -0.21 -26.59
N GLN A 475 14.07 0.77 -26.07
CA GLN A 475 15.17 1.40 -26.81
C GLN A 475 16.24 0.39 -27.22
N ARG A 476 16.49 -0.63 -26.38
CA ARG A 476 17.45 -1.70 -26.66
C ARG A 476 16.88 -2.71 -27.66
N GLU A 477 15.64 -3.14 -27.49
CA GLU A 477 14.99 -4.13 -28.38
C GLU A 477 14.77 -3.57 -29.79
N ASN A 478 14.40 -2.30 -29.89
CA ASN A 478 14.16 -1.63 -31.18
C ASN A 478 15.44 -1.02 -31.79
N PHE A 479 16.61 -1.25 -31.19
CA PHE A 479 17.87 -0.71 -31.68
C PHE A 479 18.32 -1.44 -32.95
N ILE A 480 18.42 -0.71 -34.05
CA ILE A 480 18.98 -1.23 -35.30
C ILE A 480 20.48 -0.99 -35.28
N ARG A 481 21.25 -2.07 -35.36
CA ARG A 481 22.71 -1.98 -35.42
C ARG A 481 23.15 -1.52 -36.80
N GLU A 482 24.06 -0.56 -36.82
CA GLU A 482 24.65 -0.02 -38.04
C GLU A 482 26.15 -0.31 -38.06
N PRO A 483 26.68 -0.89 -39.16
CA PRO A 483 28.13 -1.03 -39.33
C PRO A 483 28.77 0.35 -39.52
N PHE A 484 29.99 0.51 -39.03
CA PHE A 484 30.80 1.69 -39.27
C PHE A 484 32.25 1.28 -39.52
N TRP A 485 33.01 2.17 -40.13
CA TRP A 485 34.43 1.99 -40.42
C TRP A 485 35.22 3.12 -39.81
N LYS A 486 36.38 2.78 -39.24
CA LYS A 486 37.34 3.76 -38.72
C LYS A 486 38.74 3.36 -39.13
N ILE A 487 39.61 4.35 -39.26
CA ILE A 487 41.02 4.13 -39.55
C ILE A 487 41.79 4.27 -38.23
N THR A 488 42.62 3.30 -37.91
CA THR A 488 43.53 3.34 -36.75
C THR A 488 44.97 3.31 -37.23
N VAL A 489 45.80 4.12 -36.58
CA VAL A 489 47.21 4.27 -36.91
C VAL A 489 48.02 3.93 -35.67
N GLU A 490 48.89 2.94 -35.77
CA GLU A 490 49.81 2.54 -34.70
C GLU A 490 51.24 2.83 -35.12
N HIS A 491 52.04 3.31 -34.18
CA HIS A 491 53.46 3.54 -34.36
C HIS A 491 54.22 2.97 -33.17
N GLN A 492 55.16 2.08 -33.48
CA GLN A 492 56.20 1.62 -32.58
C GLN A 492 57.49 2.36 -32.94
N THR A 493 57.99 3.16 -32.01
CA THR A 493 59.22 3.92 -32.17
C THR A 493 60.45 3.01 -32.12
N ASP A 494 61.60 3.50 -32.59
CA ASP A 494 62.86 2.71 -32.67
C ASP A 494 63.36 2.18 -31.31
N ASN A 495 63.00 2.86 -30.21
CA ASN A 495 63.27 2.44 -28.83
C ASN A 495 62.22 1.45 -28.28
N GLY A 496 61.27 1.00 -29.10
CA GLY A 496 60.26 -0.01 -28.77
C GLY A 496 59.00 0.52 -28.09
N GLU A 497 58.85 1.84 -27.93
CA GLU A 497 57.66 2.45 -27.32
C GLU A 497 56.48 2.45 -28.29
N PHE A 498 55.25 2.27 -27.78
CA PHE A 498 54.05 2.11 -28.60
C PHE A 498 53.11 3.30 -28.47
N CYS A 499 52.56 3.74 -29.60
CA CYS A 499 51.56 4.81 -29.66
C CYS A 499 50.45 4.47 -30.66
N GLU A 500 49.20 4.54 -30.20
CA GLU A 500 48.01 4.43 -31.04
C GLU A 500 47.39 5.83 -31.24
N PHE A 501 47.20 6.21 -32.49
CA PHE A 501 46.58 7.47 -32.91
C PHE A 501 45.13 7.24 -33.35
N THR A 502 44.23 8.06 -32.79
CA THR A 502 42.80 8.04 -33.07
C THR A 502 42.47 9.03 -34.18
N TRP A 503 41.71 8.58 -35.17
CA TRP A 503 41.28 9.40 -36.31
C TRP A 503 40.34 10.54 -35.88
N GLU A 504 40.60 11.77 -36.33
CA GLU A 504 39.79 12.93 -35.94
C GLU A 504 38.35 12.89 -36.48
N ARG A 505 38.09 12.16 -37.57
CA ARG A 505 36.72 11.91 -38.05
C ARG A 505 35.97 10.89 -37.20
N ASN A 506 36.63 10.24 -36.24
CA ASN A 506 36.13 9.17 -35.38
C ASN A 506 35.75 7.89 -36.15
N ARG A 507 34.69 7.94 -36.96
CA ARG A 507 34.17 6.82 -37.77
C ARG A 507 33.23 7.32 -38.88
N LEU A 508 33.09 6.53 -39.94
CA LEU A 508 32.12 6.73 -41.02
C LEU A 508 31.15 5.55 -41.12
N PHE A 509 29.89 5.80 -41.45
CA PHE A 509 28.86 4.77 -41.63
C PHE A 509 28.77 4.24 -43.07
N GLU A 510 29.60 4.77 -43.98
CA GLU A 510 29.65 4.36 -45.37
C GLU A 510 31.00 3.75 -45.68
N HIS A 511 31.01 2.52 -46.22
CA HIS A 511 32.25 1.79 -46.52
C HIS A 511 33.07 2.49 -47.61
N GLN A 512 32.44 2.88 -48.72
CA GLN A 512 33.15 3.42 -49.89
C GLN A 512 33.91 4.72 -49.58
N PRO A 513 33.32 5.74 -48.91
CA PRO A 513 34.07 6.93 -48.50
C PRO A 513 35.22 6.62 -47.54
N CYS A 514 35.06 5.66 -46.61
CA CYS A 514 36.13 5.27 -45.70
C CYS A 514 37.27 4.55 -46.45
N LEU A 515 36.93 3.68 -47.40
CA LEU A 515 37.90 2.98 -48.24
C LEU A 515 38.69 3.96 -49.11
N MET A 516 38.04 4.94 -49.74
CA MET A 516 38.74 5.97 -50.53
C MET A 516 39.74 6.75 -49.68
N ILE A 517 39.38 7.10 -48.45
CA ILE A 517 40.29 7.78 -47.50
C ILE A 517 41.44 6.87 -47.09
N TYR A 518 41.14 5.60 -46.83
CA TYR A 518 42.15 4.61 -46.51
C TYR A 518 43.14 4.39 -47.66
N ASP A 519 42.67 4.28 -48.91
CA ASP A 519 43.52 4.13 -50.10
C ASP A 519 44.43 5.36 -50.27
N MET A 520 43.89 6.58 -50.12
CA MET A 520 44.71 7.80 -50.12
C MET A 520 45.81 7.80 -49.06
N ILE A 521 45.51 7.28 -47.86
CA ILE A 521 46.51 7.12 -46.78
C ILE A 521 47.54 6.05 -47.12
N MET A 522 47.14 4.95 -47.76
CA MET A 522 48.06 3.87 -48.14
C MET A 522 48.97 4.26 -49.31
N ASP A 523 48.51 5.15 -50.21
CA ASP A 523 49.32 5.73 -51.28
C ASP A 523 50.39 6.69 -50.74
N GLU A 524 50.07 7.46 -49.70
CA GLU A 524 50.99 8.41 -49.04
C GLU A 524 51.05 8.22 -47.50
N PRO A 525 51.63 7.10 -46.99
CA PRO A 525 51.50 6.71 -45.59
C PRO A 525 52.45 7.45 -44.64
N LEU A 526 53.24 8.40 -45.13
CA LEU A 526 54.19 9.15 -44.32
C LEU A 526 53.44 10.09 -43.37
N ALA A 527 53.50 9.81 -42.06
CA ALA A 527 52.92 10.66 -41.05
C ALA A 527 53.82 11.85 -40.75
N ARG A 528 53.23 13.04 -40.60
CA ARG A 528 53.92 14.25 -40.13
C ARG A 528 53.29 14.76 -38.84
N VAL A 529 54.11 15.02 -37.83
CA VAL A 529 53.68 15.65 -36.58
C VAL A 529 53.36 17.12 -36.84
N MET A 530 52.09 17.48 -36.65
CA MET A 530 51.57 18.82 -36.95
C MET A 530 51.49 19.73 -35.72
N ASP A 531 51.23 19.15 -34.56
CA ASP A 531 50.97 19.91 -33.33
C ASP A 531 51.29 19.02 -32.11
N ILE A 532 51.95 19.60 -31.11
CA ILE A 532 52.20 18.97 -29.81
C ILE A 532 51.76 19.97 -28.76
N LYS A 533 50.67 19.65 -28.06
CA LYS A 533 50.12 20.50 -27.00
C LYS A 533 50.18 19.78 -25.68
N SER A 534 50.86 20.39 -24.71
CA SER A 534 50.81 19.97 -23.32
C SER A 534 50.04 21.01 -22.50
N LYS A 535 49.15 20.55 -21.63
CA LYS A 535 48.38 21.42 -20.73
C LYS A 535 48.21 20.76 -19.37
N ASN A 536 48.18 21.59 -18.33
CA ASN A 536 47.81 21.16 -16.99
C ASN A 536 46.39 20.59 -17.00
N LYS A 537 46.24 19.38 -16.46
CA LYS A 537 44.97 18.68 -16.30
C LYS A 537 44.75 18.35 -14.83
N SER A 538 43.62 18.78 -14.29
CA SER A 538 43.19 18.38 -12.95
C SER A 538 42.09 17.34 -13.03
N LYS A 539 42.14 16.32 -12.17
CA LYS A 539 40.99 15.48 -11.86
C LYS A 539 40.39 15.90 -10.53
N TRP A 540 39.14 16.36 -10.60
CA TRP A 540 38.48 16.94 -9.44
C TRP A 540 38.11 15.88 -8.40
N ARG A 541 38.38 16.20 -7.13
CA ARG A 541 37.94 15.40 -5.97
C ARG A 541 36.40 15.38 -5.88
N PRO A 542 35.78 14.43 -5.17
CA PRO A 542 34.32 14.38 -5.07
C PRO A 542 33.75 15.63 -4.40
N THR A 543 32.51 16.00 -4.76
CA THR A 543 31.74 17.01 -4.03
C THR A 543 31.28 16.45 -2.67
N ALA A 544 30.77 17.30 -1.77
CA ALA A 544 30.20 16.79 -0.52
C ALA A 544 29.03 15.84 -0.79
N LEU A 545 28.90 14.81 0.07
CA LEU A 545 28.03 13.67 -0.15
C LEU A 545 26.58 13.98 0.24
N ASP A 546 25.65 13.82 -0.69
CA ASP A 546 24.20 13.82 -0.40
C ASP A 546 23.64 12.39 -0.47
N THR A 547 22.36 12.21 -0.18
CA THR A 547 21.73 10.88 -0.17
C THR A 547 21.79 10.21 -1.54
N VAL A 548 21.55 10.97 -2.60
CA VAL A 548 21.46 10.44 -3.96
C VAL A 548 22.83 9.95 -4.44
N GLU A 549 23.90 10.70 -4.20
CA GLU A 549 25.24 10.26 -4.54
C GLU A 549 25.69 9.08 -3.65
N MET A 550 25.31 9.05 -2.37
CA MET A 550 25.55 7.91 -1.48
C MET A 550 24.92 6.62 -2.03
N GLU A 551 23.64 6.64 -2.41
CA GLU A 551 22.95 5.48 -2.99
C GLU A 551 23.58 5.05 -4.33
N LYS A 552 23.89 6.00 -5.23
CA LYS A 552 24.54 5.72 -6.52
C LYS A 552 25.93 5.12 -6.32
N LEU A 553 26.72 5.61 -5.37
CA LEU A 553 28.06 5.08 -5.07
C LEU A 553 27.99 3.72 -4.39
N ALA A 554 27.11 3.53 -3.42
CA ALA A 554 26.94 2.25 -2.74
C ALA A 554 26.49 1.15 -3.73
N SER A 555 25.61 1.47 -4.68
CA SER A 555 25.22 0.55 -5.74
C SER A 555 26.38 0.21 -6.67
N ARG A 556 27.07 1.23 -7.22
CA ARG A 556 28.17 1.02 -8.19
C ARG A 556 29.42 0.38 -7.58
N LYS A 557 29.77 0.75 -6.35
CA LYS A 557 31.07 0.43 -5.74
C LYS A 557 30.98 -0.66 -4.68
N LEU A 558 29.90 -0.68 -3.89
CA LEU A 558 29.72 -1.64 -2.80
C LEU A 558 28.74 -2.77 -3.16
N ARG A 559 28.06 -2.68 -4.31
CA ARG A 559 27.04 -3.63 -4.74
C ARG A 559 25.88 -3.73 -3.73
N MET A 560 25.53 -2.62 -3.07
CA MET A 560 24.38 -2.52 -2.16
C MET A 560 23.19 -1.88 -2.86
N THR A 561 21.97 -2.33 -2.58
CA THR A 561 20.77 -1.66 -3.11
C THR A 561 20.50 -0.38 -2.34
N GLY A 562 19.82 0.60 -2.95
CA GLY A 562 19.50 1.88 -2.30
C GLY A 562 18.78 1.68 -0.97
N LYS A 563 17.78 0.79 -0.93
CA LYS A 563 17.06 0.43 0.30
C LYS A 563 18.01 -0.08 1.39
N LYS A 564 18.90 -1.01 1.04
CA LYS A 564 19.85 -1.57 1.99
C LYS A 564 20.86 -0.52 2.47
N THR A 565 21.29 0.36 1.57
CA THR A 565 22.16 1.49 1.89
C THR A 565 21.49 2.42 2.90
N MET A 566 20.22 2.79 2.70
CA MET A 566 19.47 3.63 3.64
C MET A 566 19.25 2.95 5.00
N ASP A 567 18.87 1.67 5.01
CA ASP A 567 18.70 0.90 6.26
C ASP A 567 20.00 0.85 7.09
N ILE A 568 21.17 0.72 6.44
CA ILE A 568 22.47 0.71 7.11
C ILE A 568 22.87 2.12 7.53
N ALA A 569 22.67 3.13 6.68
CA ALA A 569 23.01 4.52 6.98
C ALA A 569 22.21 5.02 8.19
N GLU A 570 20.92 4.70 8.29
CA GLU A 570 20.09 5.02 9.46
C GLU A 570 20.62 4.36 10.74
N LYS A 571 21.06 3.10 10.68
CA LYS A 571 21.70 2.44 11.83
C LYS A 571 23.00 3.12 12.23
N LEU A 572 23.83 3.54 11.28
CA LEU A 572 25.07 4.27 11.56
C LEU A 572 24.78 5.64 12.19
N TYR A 573 23.74 6.33 11.73
CA TYR A 573 23.25 7.58 12.32
C TYR A 573 22.70 7.39 13.74
N MET A 574 21.92 6.33 13.98
CA MET A 574 21.43 5.97 15.32
C MET A 574 22.56 5.63 16.30
N LYS A 575 23.66 5.03 15.80
CA LYS A 575 24.90 4.84 16.57
C LYS A 575 25.72 6.13 16.72
N GLY A 576 25.28 7.23 16.11
CA GLY A 576 25.94 8.54 16.07
C GLY A 576 27.30 8.53 15.38
N LEU A 577 27.51 7.63 14.41
CA LEU A 577 28.76 7.49 13.64
C LEU A 577 28.80 8.39 12.42
N ILE A 578 27.64 8.69 11.83
CA ILE A 578 27.49 9.58 10.67
C ILE A 578 26.39 10.60 10.95
N SER A 579 26.41 11.72 10.21
CA SER A 579 25.32 12.69 10.19
C SER A 579 24.05 12.08 9.56
N TYR A 580 22.92 12.76 9.72
CA TYR A 580 21.64 12.30 9.21
C TYR A 580 21.70 11.98 7.69
N PRO A 581 21.33 10.76 7.26
CA PRO A 581 21.64 10.29 5.90
C PRO A 581 20.57 10.61 4.85
N ARG A 582 19.51 11.34 5.22
CA ARG A 582 18.46 11.83 4.31
C ARG A 582 18.59 13.34 4.15
N THR A 583 19.40 13.75 3.17
CA THR A 583 19.68 15.16 2.88
C THR A 583 19.95 15.37 1.38
N GLU A 584 19.46 16.50 0.87
CA GLU A 584 19.80 16.99 -0.47
C GLU A 584 20.98 17.98 -0.43
N THR A 585 21.53 18.24 0.76
CA THR A 585 22.61 19.19 0.96
C THR A 585 23.95 18.60 0.56
N ASN A 586 24.61 19.26 -0.38
CA ASN A 586 26.00 18.98 -0.78
C ASN A 586 26.90 20.20 -0.55
N ILE A 587 26.55 21.05 0.43
CA ILE A 587 27.32 22.21 0.87
C ILE A 587 27.54 22.11 2.37
N PHE A 588 28.80 22.04 2.82
CA PHE A 588 29.11 22.17 4.25
C PHE A 588 28.82 23.60 4.74
N PRO A 589 28.00 23.79 5.79
CA PRO A 589 27.73 25.10 6.37
C PRO A 589 28.99 25.78 6.90
N SER A 590 29.06 27.11 6.89
CA SER A 590 30.23 27.85 7.41
C SER A 590 30.50 27.62 8.90
N GLU A 591 29.46 27.26 9.65
CA GLU A 591 29.50 27.10 11.10
C GLU A 591 30.07 25.72 11.52
N ILE A 592 30.17 24.77 10.59
CA ILE A 592 30.70 23.44 10.90
C ILE A 592 32.23 23.46 10.93
N ASN A 593 32.82 23.14 12.08
CA ASN A 593 34.26 22.98 12.17
C ASN A 593 34.65 21.59 11.66
N LEU A 594 35.32 21.53 10.51
CA LEU A 594 35.74 20.28 9.88
C LEU A 594 36.96 19.63 10.53
N ASN A 595 37.77 20.39 11.29
CA ASN A 595 39.01 19.88 11.87
C ASN A 595 38.76 18.71 12.85
N PRO A 596 37.84 18.79 13.83
CA PRO A 596 37.54 17.67 14.72
C PRO A 596 37.07 16.41 13.97
N LEU A 597 36.30 16.59 12.90
CA LEU A 597 35.77 15.49 12.09
C LEU A 597 36.89 14.72 11.36
N VAL A 598 37.90 15.43 10.85
CA VAL A 598 39.10 14.81 10.25
C VAL A 598 40.00 14.21 11.34
N GLN A 599 40.17 14.90 12.48
CA GLN A 599 40.96 14.44 13.63
C GLN A 599 40.48 13.08 14.14
N ASN A 600 39.17 12.89 14.22
CA ASN A 600 38.56 11.63 14.66
C ASN A 600 38.94 10.44 13.77
N GLN A 601 39.43 10.65 12.54
CA GLN A 601 39.74 9.57 11.59
C GLN A 601 41.23 9.20 11.54
N ILE A 602 42.11 9.87 12.30
CA ILE A 602 43.58 9.62 12.27
C ILE A 602 43.95 8.22 12.76
N SER A 603 43.18 7.66 13.69
CA SER A 603 43.50 6.38 14.31
C SER A 603 43.28 5.16 13.39
N ASP A 604 42.61 5.31 12.24
CA ASP A 604 42.36 4.22 11.32
C ASP A 604 43.62 3.85 10.52
N GLN A 605 43.95 2.55 10.47
CA GLN A 605 45.17 2.07 9.79
C GLN A 605 45.16 2.27 8.27
N ARG A 606 43.97 2.39 7.65
CA ARG A 606 43.83 2.44 6.18
C ARG A 606 43.90 3.85 5.61
N TRP A 607 43.50 4.86 6.38
CA TRP A 607 43.43 6.27 5.92
C TRP A 607 43.94 7.29 6.94
N GLY A 608 44.34 6.88 8.14
CA GLY A 608 44.75 7.78 9.21
C GLY A 608 45.90 8.71 8.83
N ILE A 609 46.90 8.19 8.12
CA ILE A 609 48.02 8.98 7.58
C ILE A 609 47.52 10.08 6.62
N PHE A 610 46.53 9.75 5.79
CA PHE A 610 45.92 10.72 4.88
C PHE A 610 45.12 11.78 5.65
N ALA A 611 44.37 11.39 6.68
CA ALA A 611 43.63 12.32 7.53
C ALA A 611 44.56 13.32 8.22
N GLN A 612 45.72 12.86 8.72
CA GLN A 612 46.76 13.74 9.28
C GLN A 612 47.30 14.74 8.25
N ARG A 613 47.51 14.31 7.00
CA ARG A 613 47.91 15.20 5.90
C ARG A 613 46.86 16.28 5.63
N VAL A 614 45.58 15.92 5.59
CA VAL A 614 44.47 16.87 5.40
C VAL A 614 44.41 17.90 6.52
N LEU A 615 44.65 17.51 7.77
CA LEU A 615 44.69 18.45 8.89
C LEU A 615 45.85 19.44 8.79
N ASN A 616 47.03 18.96 8.40
CA ASN A 616 48.20 19.82 8.22
C ASN A 616 47.98 20.84 7.09
N ASP A 617 47.30 20.43 6.02
CA ASP A 617 46.94 21.30 4.88
C ASP A 617 45.76 22.25 5.17
N GLY A 618 44.95 21.92 6.18
CA GLY A 618 43.66 22.53 6.46
C GLY A 618 42.54 21.97 5.56
N PRO A 619 41.44 21.43 6.12
CA PRO A 619 40.36 20.83 5.33
C PRO A 619 39.62 21.87 4.47
N ARG A 620 39.51 21.62 3.16
CA ARG A 620 38.87 22.51 2.17
C ARG A 620 37.83 21.77 1.33
N PRO A 621 36.56 21.70 1.77
CA PRO A 621 35.53 20.92 1.10
C PRO A 621 35.27 21.40 -0.33
N ARG A 622 35.02 20.46 -1.24
CA ARG A 622 34.42 20.78 -2.53
C ARG A 622 32.90 20.78 -2.40
N ASN A 623 32.32 21.95 -2.20
CA ASN A 623 30.86 22.08 -2.12
C ASN A 623 30.20 22.00 -3.51
N GLY A 624 28.99 21.45 -3.53
CA GLY A 624 28.08 21.46 -4.67
C GLY A 624 27.25 22.74 -4.74
N LYS A 625 25.97 22.62 -5.09
CA LYS A 625 25.05 23.75 -5.32
C LYS A 625 23.73 23.65 -4.54
N ASN A 626 23.47 22.52 -3.90
CA ASN A 626 22.16 22.21 -3.32
C ASN A 626 22.23 22.24 -1.78
N THR A 627 21.15 22.72 -1.17
CA THR A 627 20.94 22.68 0.27
C THR A 627 19.45 22.61 0.61
N ASP A 628 19.10 21.72 1.54
CA ASP A 628 17.77 21.61 2.15
C ASP A 628 17.59 22.59 3.33
N LYS A 629 18.65 23.31 3.72
CA LYS A 629 18.72 24.20 4.90
C LYS A 629 18.38 23.53 6.23
N ALA A 630 18.33 22.20 6.26
CA ALA A 630 17.99 21.39 7.43
C ALA A 630 19.21 20.62 7.95
N HIS A 631 19.94 19.99 7.03
CA HIS A 631 21.03 19.07 7.35
C HIS A 631 22.32 19.43 6.59
N PRO A 632 23.51 19.20 7.19
CA PRO A 632 24.77 19.22 6.46
C PRO A 632 24.89 17.98 5.55
N PRO A 633 25.87 17.95 4.63
CA PRO A 633 26.16 16.75 3.83
C PRO A 633 26.41 15.52 4.72
N ILE A 634 26.26 14.32 4.16
CA ILE A 634 26.54 13.06 4.86
C ILE A 634 28.04 12.94 5.13
N HIS A 635 28.43 12.88 6.41
CA HIS A 635 29.84 12.84 6.83
C HIS A 635 30.03 12.05 8.12
N PRO A 636 31.26 11.55 8.40
CA PRO A 636 31.53 10.85 9.64
C PRO A 636 31.62 11.81 10.83
N ILE A 637 30.98 11.44 11.94
CA ILE A 637 30.97 12.23 13.18
C ILE A 637 32.05 11.76 14.15
N ARG A 638 32.14 10.44 14.35
CA ARG A 638 33.12 9.81 15.25
C ARG A 638 33.67 8.55 14.62
N TYR A 639 34.80 8.08 15.14
CA TYR A 639 35.32 6.76 14.84
C TYR A 639 34.55 5.69 15.64
N PRO A 640 34.29 4.48 15.10
CA PRO A 640 33.55 3.45 15.81
C PRO A 640 34.31 2.92 17.04
N ASP A 641 33.64 2.87 18.20
CA ASP A 641 34.20 2.36 19.46
C ASP A 641 34.26 0.80 19.53
N GLY A 642 33.65 0.11 18.56
CA GLY A 642 33.53 -1.35 18.52
C GLY A 642 33.41 -1.89 17.10
N GLN A 643 33.30 -3.22 16.97
CA GLN A 643 33.19 -3.86 15.65
C GLN A 643 31.84 -3.55 14.98
N LEU A 644 31.94 -3.00 13.78
CA LEU A 644 30.82 -2.92 12.84
C LEU A 644 30.67 -4.25 12.10
N THR A 645 29.45 -4.56 11.66
CA THR A 645 29.26 -5.66 10.71
C THR A 645 29.97 -5.36 9.38
N ASP A 646 30.29 -6.37 8.58
CA ASP A 646 30.98 -6.19 7.30
C ASP A 646 30.30 -5.16 6.38
N GLU A 647 28.97 -5.14 6.36
CA GLU A 647 28.20 -4.23 5.50
C GLU A 647 28.12 -2.81 6.08
N GLU A 648 27.96 -2.69 7.40
CA GLU A 648 28.06 -1.39 8.09
C GLU A 648 29.46 -0.79 7.88
N ASN A 649 30.51 -1.59 8.01
CA ASN A 649 31.89 -1.15 7.83
C ASN A 649 32.16 -0.70 6.39
N LYS A 650 31.66 -1.43 5.38
CA LYS A 650 31.80 -1.04 3.96
C LYS A 650 31.15 0.31 3.66
N LEU A 651 29.94 0.55 4.17
CA LEU A 651 29.25 1.82 3.94
C LEU A 651 29.91 2.96 4.73
N TYR A 652 30.28 2.72 5.99
CA TYR A 652 31.01 3.69 6.80
C TYR A 652 32.36 4.06 6.16
N GLU A 653 33.14 3.08 5.69
CA GLU A 653 34.40 3.31 4.98
C GLU A 653 34.20 4.16 3.71
N LEU A 654 33.15 3.87 2.92
CA LEU A 654 32.82 4.69 1.75
C LEU A 654 32.58 6.15 2.15
N ILE A 655 31.76 6.39 3.18
CA ILE A 655 31.44 7.74 3.67
C ILE A 655 32.71 8.45 4.18
N VAL A 656 33.55 7.78 4.96
CA VAL A 656 34.79 8.37 5.49
C VAL A 656 35.77 8.72 4.37
N ARG A 657 36.04 7.78 3.46
CA ARG A 657 36.95 8.02 2.34
C ARG A 657 36.43 9.14 1.44
N HIS A 658 35.12 9.19 1.20
CA HIS A 658 34.49 10.24 0.42
C HIS A 658 34.63 11.61 1.10
N PHE A 659 34.37 11.68 2.40
CA PHE A 659 34.57 12.89 3.20
C PHE A 659 36.01 13.39 3.14
N LEU A 660 36.99 12.54 3.47
CA LEU A 660 38.42 12.89 3.45
C LEU A 660 38.88 13.34 2.05
N ALA A 661 38.38 12.69 1.01
CA ALA A 661 38.64 13.08 -0.37
C ALA A 661 38.05 14.45 -0.70
N CYS A 662 36.79 14.71 -0.32
CA CYS A 662 36.08 15.97 -0.54
C CYS A 662 36.81 17.16 0.10
N VAL A 663 37.36 16.98 1.30
CA VAL A 663 38.08 18.04 2.03
C VAL A 663 39.58 18.15 1.68
N SER A 664 40.06 17.36 0.73
CA SER A 664 41.46 17.36 0.27
C SER A 664 41.69 18.24 -0.99
N LYS A 665 42.76 17.98 -1.73
CA LYS A 665 43.14 18.66 -2.97
C LYS A 665 42.76 17.82 -4.21
N ASP A 666 42.52 18.48 -5.33
CA ASP A 666 42.29 17.81 -6.62
C ASP A 666 43.58 17.14 -7.11
N ALA A 667 43.47 16.01 -7.82
CA ALA A 667 44.63 15.38 -8.42
C ALA A 667 45.13 16.22 -9.61
N GLN A 668 46.45 16.34 -9.76
CA GLN A 668 47.11 17.18 -10.77
C GLN A 668 47.98 16.35 -11.69
N GLY A 669 47.95 16.65 -12.98
CA GLY A 669 48.76 15.99 -14.00
C GLY A 669 48.90 16.84 -15.26
N ASP A 670 49.60 16.31 -16.23
CA ASP A 670 49.84 16.94 -17.54
C ASP A 670 49.26 16.07 -18.64
N GLU A 671 48.34 16.64 -19.42
CA GLU A 671 47.77 15.99 -20.60
C GLU A 671 48.52 16.50 -21.83
N THR A 672 49.21 15.58 -22.52
CA THR A 672 49.92 15.87 -23.76
C THR A 672 49.15 15.24 -24.92
N THR A 673 48.82 16.05 -25.93
CA THR A 673 48.18 15.61 -27.16
C THR A 673 49.09 15.86 -28.35
N ILE A 674 49.35 14.81 -29.13
CA ILE A 674 50.15 14.83 -30.35
C ILE A 674 49.20 14.66 -31.52
N LYS A 675 49.27 15.57 -32.49
CA LYS A 675 48.50 15.48 -33.74
C LYS A 675 49.42 15.17 -34.90
N ILE A 676 49.00 14.22 -35.72
CA ILE A 676 49.69 13.85 -36.95
C ILE A 676 48.77 14.03 -38.15
N ASN A 677 49.36 14.26 -39.31
CA ASN A 677 48.67 14.28 -40.59
C ASN A 677 49.26 13.20 -41.51
N ILE A 678 48.40 12.46 -42.20
CA ILE A 678 48.76 11.48 -43.23
C ILE A 678 47.80 11.70 -44.40
N ALA A 679 48.31 11.96 -45.61
CA ALA A 679 47.49 12.17 -46.82
C ALA A 679 46.27 13.11 -46.63
N ASN A 680 46.47 14.26 -45.97
CA ASN A 680 45.43 15.24 -45.60
C ASN A 680 44.43 14.80 -44.52
N GLU A 681 44.61 13.64 -43.89
CA GLU A 681 43.79 13.17 -42.76
C GLU A 681 44.52 13.35 -41.44
N ASN A 682 43.78 13.79 -40.42
CA ASN A 682 44.34 14.07 -39.10
C ASN A 682 44.04 12.93 -38.11
N PHE A 683 45.05 12.62 -37.31
CA PHE A 683 44.94 11.70 -36.19
C PHE A 683 45.56 12.34 -34.95
N HIS A 684 45.15 11.87 -33.77
CA HIS A 684 45.71 12.35 -32.52
C HIS A 684 45.92 11.24 -31.51
N ALA A 685 46.96 11.38 -30.71
CA ALA A 685 47.21 10.55 -29.53
C ALA A 685 47.27 11.46 -28.29
N SER A 686 46.61 11.04 -27.22
CA SER A 686 46.66 11.75 -25.93
C SER A 686 47.27 10.85 -24.86
N GLY A 687 48.14 11.44 -24.06
CA GLY A 687 48.76 10.86 -22.88
C GLY A 687 48.56 11.73 -21.65
N LEU A 688 48.77 11.14 -20.50
CA LEU A 688 48.59 11.76 -19.19
C LEU A 688 49.68 11.28 -18.24
N ILE A 689 50.39 12.22 -17.61
CA ILE A 689 51.34 11.95 -16.52
C ILE A 689 50.76 12.56 -15.23
N ILE A 690 50.66 11.80 -14.14
CA ILE A 690 50.09 12.28 -12.88
C ILE A 690 51.21 12.79 -11.99
N ARG A 691 51.22 14.10 -11.71
CA ARG A 691 52.21 14.72 -10.81
C ARG A 691 51.84 14.54 -9.35
N GLU A 692 50.56 14.75 -9.02
CA GLU A 692 50.06 14.68 -7.66
C GLU A 692 48.74 13.90 -7.63
N ARG A 693 48.73 12.77 -6.92
CA ARG A 693 47.53 11.93 -6.79
C ARG A 693 46.49 12.53 -5.85
N ASN A 694 46.92 13.27 -4.83
CA ASN A 694 46.07 13.97 -3.86
C ASN A 694 44.90 13.10 -3.38
N TYR A 695 43.64 13.49 -3.60
CA TYR A 695 42.47 12.74 -3.12
C TYR A 695 42.43 11.25 -3.54
N LEU A 696 43.09 10.89 -4.65
CA LEU A 696 43.15 9.51 -5.14
C LEU A 696 43.90 8.56 -4.20
N ASP A 697 44.70 9.07 -3.25
CA ASP A 697 45.40 8.25 -2.26
C ASP A 697 44.44 7.67 -1.21
N VAL A 698 43.32 8.35 -0.91
CA VAL A 698 42.29 7.86 0.03
C VAL A 698 41.08 7.29 -0.69
N TYR A 699 40.72 7.84 -1.85
CA TYR A 699 39.48 7.53 -2.56
C TYR A 699 39.65 6.43 -3.61
N ILE A 700 39.83 5.20 -3.14
CA ILE A 700 40.09 4.00 -3.96
C ILE A 700 38.99 3.66 -4.98
N TYR A 701 37.83 4.33 -4.89
CA TYR A 701 36.69 4.12 -5.79
C TYR A 701 36.85 4.84 -7.12
N ASP A 702 37.76 5.82 -7.20
CA ASP A 702 38.10 6.54 -8.42
C ASP A 702 39.47 6.11 -8.94
N LYS A 703 39.57 5.94 -10.27
CA LYS A 703 40.83 5.63 -10.94
C LYS A 703 41.25 6.77 -11.86
N TRP A 704 42.55 7.06 -11.88
CA TRP A 704 43.17 7.94 -12.86
C TRP A 704 44.46 7.25 -13.29
N SER A 705 44.57 6.94 -14.58
CA SER A 705 45.61 6.09 -15.13
C SER A 705 46.58 6.93 -15.93
N GLU A 706 47.87 6.70 -15.70
CA GLU A 706 48.93 7.29 -16.50
C GLU A 706 49.00 6.60 -17.86
N LYS A 707 49.29 7.40 -18.88
CA LYS A 707 49.57 6.95 -20.23
C LYS A 707 50.67 7.85 -20.75
N GLU A 708 51.91 7.39 -20.63
CA GLU A 708 53.04 8.06 -21.25
C GLU A 708 52.96 7.91 -22.77
N LEU A 709 53.27 8.98 -23.49
CA LEU A 709 53.45 8.93 -24.94
C LEU A 709 54.95 8.92 -25.24
N PRO A 710 55.37 8.24 -26.32
CA PRO A 710 56.73 8.38 -26.83
C PRO A 710 57.07 9.84 -27.11
N HIS A 711 58.37 10.15 -27.15
CA HIS A 711 58.82 11.47 -27.54
C HIS A 711 58.65 11.69 -29.05
N TYR A 712 58.00 12.80 -29.42
CA TYR A 712 57.89 13.25 -30.80
C TYR A 712 58.31 14.72 -30.91
N GLU A 713 58.84 15.11 -32.06
CA GLU A 713 59.22 16.49 -32.38
C GLU A 713 58.25 17.13 -33.39
N LEU A 714 58.07 18.44 -33.31
CA LEU A 714 57.23 19.17 -34.26
C LEU A 714 57.83 19.06 -35.67
N ASN A 715 56.99 18.77 -36.67
CA ASN A 715 57.38 18.46 -38.05
C ASN A 715 58.16 17.16 -38.24
N GLN A 716 58.37 16.35 -37.20
CA GLN A 716 58.93 15.01 -37.36
C GLN A 716 58.05 14.20 -38.32
N THR A 717 58.70 13.47 -39.23
CA THR A 717 58.03 12.53 -40.11
C THR A 717 58.39 11.10 -39.75
N PHE A 718 57.44 10.18 -39.82
CA PHE A 718 57.65 8.76 -39.57
C PHE A 718 56.70 7.89 -40.39
N TYR A 719 57.07 6.63 -40.60
CA TYR A 719 56.16 5.64 -41.17
C TYR A 719 55.43 4.92 -40.04
N PRO A 720 54.09 4.96 -39.98
CA PRO A 720 53.35 4.16 -39.03
C PRO A 720 53.69 2.68 -39.17
N THR A 721 53.77 1.97 -38.06
CA THR A 721 54.02 0.52 -38.03
C THR A 721 52.82 -0.24 -38.58
N LYS A 722 51.62 0.28 -38.36
CA LYS A 722 50.38 -0.35 -38.79
C LYS A 722 49.31 0.71 -39.06
N ILE A 723 48.65 0.59 -40.20
CA ILE A 723 47.46 1.38 -40.55
C ILE A 723 46.37 0.37 -40.91
N GLU A 724 45.23 0.46 -40.24
CA GLU A 724 44.12 -0.47 -40.48
C GLU A 724 42.79 0.27 -40.64
N MET A 725 42.01 -0.16 -41.62
CA MET A 725 40.59 0.16 -41.68
C MET A 725 39.82 -0.94 -40.92
N ILE A 726 39.34 -0.59 -39.73
CA ILE A 726 38.60 -1.50 -38.86
C ILE A 726 37.11 -1.33 -39.08
N GLN A 727 36.41 -2.43 -39.36
CA GLN A 727 34.95 -2.48 -39.30
C GLN A 727 34.50 -2.65 -37.84
N GLY A 728 33.62 -1.76 -37.40
CA GLY A 728 32.90 -1.86 -36.14
C GLY A 728 31.39 -1.87 -36.36
N GLU A 729 30.65 -1.99 -35.26
CA GLU A 729 29.19 -1.97 -35.28
C GLU A 729 28.68 -1.18 -34.07
N THR A 730 27.66 -0.36 -34.26
CA THR A 730 27.02 0.34 -33.14
C THR A 730 26.40 -0.68 -32.18
N SER A 731 26.54 -0.43 -30.87
CA SER A 731 25.98 -1.30 -29.83
C SER A 731 24.70 -0.71 -29.25
N PRO A 732 23.70 -1.53 -28.92
CA PRO A 732 22.47 -1.06 -28.30
C PRO A 732 22.74 -0.52 -26.89
N PRO A 733 21.89 0.37 -26.37
CA PRO A 733 22.06 0.90 -25.03
C PRO A 733 21.95 -0.23 -23.98
N GLN A 734 22.77 -0.14 -22.94
CA GLN A 734 22.70 -1.09 -21.84
C GLN A 734 21.44 -0.84 -20.98
N LEU A 735 20.90 -1.93 -20.43
CA LEU A 735 19.82 -1.87 -19.44
C LEU A 735 20.25 -1.04 -18.21
N LEU A 736 19.29 -0.43 -17.53
CA LEU A 736 19.56 0.46 -16.40
C LEU A 736 20.11 -0.32 -15.21
N THR A 737 21.21 0.15 -14.63
CA THR A 737 21.56 -0.19 -13.25
C THR A 737 20.68 0.61 -12.28
N GLU A 738 20.70 0.27 -10.99
CA GLU A 738 20.04 1.06 -9.96
C GLU A 738 20.59 2.48 -9.84
N ALA A 739 21.90 2.66 -10.00
CA ALA A 739 22.48 4.00 -10.05
C ALA A 739 22.01 4.81 -11.27
N ASP A 740 21.84 4.17 -12.44
CA ASP A 740 21.30 4.84 -13.64
C ASP A 740 19.83 5.22 -13.44
N LEU A 741 19.05 4.35 -12.79
CA LEU A 741 17.64 4.60 -12.50
C LEU A 741 17.46 5.74 -11.50
N ILE A 742 18.25 5.76 -10.42
CA ILE A 742 18.27 6.88 -9.46
C ILE A 742 18.65 8.19 -10.19
N ALA A 743 19.67 8.15 -11.06
CA ALA A 743 20.07 9.34 -11.82
C ALA A 743 18.97 9.84 -12.78
N LEU A 744 18.17 8.94 -13.36
CA LEU A 744 17.01 9.32 -14.18
C LEU A 744 15.89 9.91 -13.34
N MET A 745 15.56 9.31 -12.20
CA MET A 745 14.55 9.83 -11.27
C MET A 745 14.93 11.23 -10.77
N GLU A 746 16.18 11.43 -10.36
CA GLU A 746 16.75 12.72 -9.96
C GLU A 746 16.67 13.75 -11.09
N LYS A 747 17.14 13.38 -12.30
CA LYS A 747 17.10 14.26 -13.49
C LYS A 747 15.68 14.74 -13.82
N HIS A 748 14.69 13.89 -13.58
CA HIS A 748 13.29 14.17 -13.90
C HIS A 748 12.48 14.68 -12.70
N GLY A 749 13.10 14.85 -11.53
CA GLY A 749 12.46 15.43 -10.35
C GLY A 749 11.34 14.56 -9.76
N ILE A 750 11.52 13.24 -9.73
CA ILE A 750 10.62 12.32 -9.04
C ILE A 750 11.38 11.52 -7.98
N GLY A 751 10.72 11.17 -6.87
CA GLY A 751 11.39 10.49 -5.75
C GLY A 751 12.24 11.43 -4.88
N THR A 752 11.91 12.73 -4.84
CA THR A 752 12.55 13.73 -3.98
C THR A 752 12.42 13.39 -2.49
N ASP A 753 13.15 14.10 -1.63
CA ASP A 753 13.25 13.82 -0.18
C ASP A 753 13.72 12.40 0.15
N ALA A 754 14.71 11.88 -0.59
CA ALA A 754 15.30 10.56 -0.34
C ALA A 754 14.30 9.38 -0.42
N THR A 755 13.35 9.43 -1.37
CA THR A 755 12.33 8.37 -1.56
C THR A 755 12.62 7.44 -2.76
N HIS A 756 13.71 7.66 -3.50
CA HIS A 756 14.13 6.83 -4.63
C HIS A 756 14.17 5.33 -4.31
N ALA A 757 14.89 4.94 -3.25
CA ALA A 757 15.04 3.55 -2.84
C ALA A 757 13.70 2.83 -2.58
N GLU A 758 12.71 3.54 -2.02
CA GLU A 758 11.41 2.95 -1.70
C GLU A 758 10.63 2.62 -2.97
N HIS A 759 10.61 3.54 -3.94
CA HIS A 759 9.92 3.33 -5.21
C HIS A 759 10.57 2.24 -6.07
N ILE A 760 11.91 2.21 -6.10
CA ILE A 760 12.68 1.15 -6.78
C ILE A 760 12.43 -0.21 -6.12
N ALA A 761 12.46 -0.29 -4.79
CA ALA A 761 12.16 -1.53 -4.09
C ALA A 761 10.71 -2.01 -4.35
N LYS A 762 9.75 -1.07 -4.48
CA LYS A 762 8.34 -1.40 -4.68
C LYS A 762 8.07 -2.06 -6.03
N ILE A 763 8.68 -1.58 -7.11
CA ILE A 763 8.51 -2.20 -8.44
C ILE A 763 9.10 -3.62 -8.51
N GLN A 764 10.14 -3.90 -7.71
CA GLN A 764 10.70 -5.26 -7.58
C GLN A 764 9.81 -6.16 -6.72
N GLU A 765 9.34 -5.68 -5.56
CA GLU A 765 8.41 -6.43 -4.68
C GLU A 765 7.13 -6.85 -5.41
N ARG A 766 6.66 -6.00 -6.34
CA ARG A 766 5.48 -6.24 -7.17
C ARG A 766 5.72 -7.09 -8.40
N LEU A 767 6.96 -7.56 -8.61
CA LEU A 767 7.36 -8.39 -9.75
C LEU A 767 7.10 -7.72 -11.11
N TYR A 768 7.24 -6.39 -11.17
CA TYR A 768 7.16 -5.64 -12.44
C TYR A 768 8.50 -5.59 -13.15
N THR A 769 9.58 -5.76 -12.40
CA THR A 769 10.93 -5.84 -12.92
C THR A 769 11.76 -6.79 -12.05
N LYS A 770 12.81 -7.34 -12.63
CA LYS A 770 13.85 -8.10 -11.94
C LYS A 770 15.22 -7.50 -12.22
N MET A 771 16.17 -7.77 -11.33
CA MET A 771 17.59 -7.57 -11.65
C MET A 771 18.15 -8.84 -12.27
N ASN A 772 18.87 -8.70 -13.38
CA ASN A 772 19.62 -9.79 -14.01
C ASN A 772 20.97 -10.04 -13.33
N SER A 773 21.75 -11.00 -13.85
CA SER A 773 23.08 -11.35 -13.32
C SER A 773 24.06 -10.18 -13.29
N ASP A 774 23.92 -9.25 -14.23
CA ASP A 774 24.74 -8.03 -14.34
C ASP A 774 24.21 -6.88 -13.47
N ARG A 775 23.21 -7.16 -12.62
CA ARG A 775 22.52 -6.19 -11.74
C ARG A 775 21.89 -5.03 -12.51
N ARG A 776 21.30 -5.34 -13.66
CA ARG A 776 20.52 -4.40 -14.47
C ARG A 776 19.06 -4.79 -14.44
N PHE A 777 18.20 -3.78 -14.50
CA PHE A 777 16.76 -3.95 -14.51
C PHE A 777 16.25 -4.45 -15.86
N GLU A 778 15.50 -5.53 -15.80
CA GLU A 778 14.71 -6.06 -16.92
C GLU A 778 13.23 -5.99 -16.54
N PRO A 779 12.35 -5.44 -17.39
CA PRO A 779 10.93 -5.45 -17.13
C PRO A 779 10.41 -6.89 -17.24
N GLU A 780 9.55 -7.28 -16.31
CA GLU A 780 8.77 -8.52 -16.43
C GLU A 780 7.58 -8.29 -17.36
N LYS A 781 7.02 -9.38 -17.91
CA LYS A 781 5.90 -9.30 -18.88
C LYS A 781 4.74 -8.44 -18.39
N LEU A 782 4.40 -8.56 -17.10
CA LEU A 782 3.34 -7.75 -16.49
C LEU A 782 3.72 -6.26 -16.42
N GLY A 783 4.95 -5.93 -16.04
CA GLY A 783 5.42 -4.55 -15.97
C GLY A 783 5.46 -3.89 -17.35
N LEU A 784 6.01 -4.60 -18.35
CA LEU A 784 6.05 -4.16 -19.74
C LEU A 784 4.63 -3.90 -20.28
N GLY A 785 3.73 -4.89 -20.13
CA GLY A 785 2.35 -4.79 -20.61
C GLY A 785 1.53 -3.69 -19.92
N LEU A 786 1.80 -3.40 -18.64
CA LEU A 786 1.17 -2.27 -17.95
C LEU A 786 1.62 -0.93 -18.54
N CYS A 787 2.93 -0.69 -18.69
CA CYS A 787 3.46 0.55 -19.25
C CYS A 787 2.98 0.77 -20.69
N GLU A 788 3.19 -0.21 -21.58
CA GLU A 788 2.71 -0.10 -22.97
C GLU A 788 1.20 0.03 -23.05
N GLY A 789 0.46 -0.66 -22.18
CA GLY A 789 -1.00 -0.62 -22.14
C GLY A 789 -1.53 0.78 -21.83
N TYR A 790 -0.98 1.44 -20.81
CA TYR A 790 -1.37 2.82 -20.48
C TYR A 790 -0.88 3.83 -21.53
N ASP A 791 0.33 3.68 -22.06
CA ASP A 791 0.87 4.60 -23.07
C ASP A 791 0.07 4.54 -24.38
N LYS A 792 -0.41 3.35 -24.78
CA LYS A 792 -1.30 3.18 -25.95
C LYS A 792 -2.66 3.85 -25.80
N MET A 793 -3.09 4.19 -24.58
CA MET A 793 -4.31 4.98 -24.36
C MET A 793 -4.14 6.46 -24.74
N GLY A 794 -2.93 6.88 -25.13
CA GLY A 794 -2.62 8.28 -25.45
C GLY A 794 -2.33 9.14 -24.22
N HIS A 795 -2.29 8.54 -23.03
CA HIS A 795 -1.94 9.21 -21.79
C HIS A 795 -0.52 8.85 -21.40
N ALA A 796 0.35 9.85 -21.23
CA ALA A 796 1.75 9.68 -20.87
C ALA A 796 1.94 9.34 -19.37
N LEU A 797 1.22 8.34 -18.86
CA LEU A 797 1.26 7.96 -17.44
C LEU A 797 2.58 7.30 -17.05
N SER A 798 3.26 6.62 -17.98
CA SER A 798 4.61 6.07 -17.74
C SER A 798 5.69 7.15 -17.70
N LYS A 799 5.37 8.38 -18.13
CA LYS A 799 6.31 9.51 -18.13
C LYS A 799 6.28 10.23 -16.78
N PRO A 800 7.43 10.77 -16.33
CA PRO A 800 7.55 11.33 -14.99
C PRO A 800 6.85 12.69 -14.79
N TYR A 801 6.32 13.30 -15.86
CA TYR A 801 5.88 14.70 -15.86
C TYR A 801 4.85 15.04 -14.77
N LEU A 802 3.77 14.23 -14.67
CA LEU A 802 2.71 14.46 -13.68
C LEU A 802 3.22 14.32 -12.23
N ARG A 803 4.12 13.35 -11.99
CA ARG A 803 4.69 13.15 -10.65
C ARG A 803 5.66 14.28 -10.31
N ALA A 804 6.48 14.72 -11.25
CA ALA A 804 7.40 15.83 -11.04
C ALA A 804 6.66 17.14 -10.73
N GLU A 805 5.54 17.40 -11.41
CA GLU A 805 4.67 18.53 -11.09
C GLU A 805 4.11 18.44 -9.67
N LEU A 806 3.60 17.27 -9.27
CA LEU A 806 3.11 17.01 -7.92
C LEU A 806 4.21 17.29 -6.87
N GLU A 807 5.43 16.77 -7.05
CA GLU A 807 6.53 16.97 -6.10
C GLU A 807 6.98 18.44 -6.02
N ASN A 808 6.96 19.16 -7.14
CA ASN A 808 7.21 20.61 -7.16
C ASN A 808 6.13 21.39 -6.41
N GLN A 809 4.86 20.99 -6.51
CA GLN A 809 3.77 21.60 -5.74
C GLN A 809 3.91 21.32 -4.24
N LEU A 810 4.30 20.10 -3.84
CA LEU A 810 4.59 19.77 -2.44
C LEU A 810 5.72 20.64 -1.87
N LYS A 811 6.79 20.85 -2.65
CA LYS A 811 7.86 21.77 -2.27
C LYS A 811 7.35 23.21 -2.12
N ALA A 812 6.48 23.66 -3.02
CA ALA A 812 5.85 24.98 -2.91
C ALA A 812 4.96 25.10 -1.65
N VAL A 813 4.32 24.02 -1.20
CA VAL A 813 3.58 23.98 0.08
C VAL A 813 4.54 24.17 1.26
N CYS A 814 5.65 23.42 1.31
CA CYS A 814 6.67 23.57 2.36
C CYS A 814 7.19 25.02 2.44
N GLU A 815 7.42 25.66 1.28
CA GLU A 815 7.93 27.03 1.19
C GLU A 815 6.85 28.10 1.45
N GLY A 816 5.58 27.71 1.62
CA GLY A 816 4.45 28.63 1.80
C GLY A 816 4.06 29.39 0.52
N ARG A 817 4.47 28.88 -0.65
CA ARG A 817 4.11 29.42 -1.98
C ARG A 817 2.86 28.80 -2.58
N ALA A 818 2.35 27.71 -2.01
CA ALA A 818 1.12 27.03 -2.43
C ALA A 818 0.25 26.64 -1.22
N ASN A 819 -1.06 26.53 -1.44
CA ASN A 819 -2.03 26.13 -0.42
C ASN A 819 -2.28 24.61 -0.46
N PRO A 820 -2.13 23.89 0.67
CA PRO A 820 -2.43 22.45 0.76
C PRO A 820 -3.84 22.05 0.29
N ALA A 821 -4.84 22.93 0.45
CA ALA A 821 -6.23 22.63 0.12
C ALA A 821 -6.57 22.76 -1.38
N GLY A 822 -5.63 23.21 -2.22
CA GLY A 822 -5.86 23.48 -3.63
C GLY A 822 -6.76 24.70 -3.87
N LYS A 823 -6.15 25.87 -4.10
CA LYS A 823 -6.77 27.02 -4.76
C LYS A 823 -5.79 27.65 -5.72
#